data_AF-A0A0S4IWR3-F1
#
_entry.id   AF-A0A0S4IWR3-F1
#
_cell.length_a   1.000
_cell.length_b   1.000
_cell.length_c   1.000
_cell.angle_alpha   90.00
_cell.angle_beta   90.00
_cell.angle_gamma   90.00
#
_symmetry.space_group_name_H-M   'P 1'
#
loop_
_entity.id
_entity.type
_entity.pdbx_description
1 polymer ?
#
loop_
_entity_poly.entity_id
_entity_poly.type
_entity_poly.pdbx_seq_one_letter_code
_entity_poly.pdbx_strand_id
1 'polypeptide(L)'
;MVTLAGLLGQIIAATTDLNITSDTAQLMLYAGIADLVTMAVIFLVYQRCIKDDDSEVKQRSKVMDEETKSISIFSTLQSFVIFVACCAFGVLCWGIGTTALQDQLDNVGENFAHGLSGVAGLFALVFLVWFVMCLSQAGRRKQWALHSWFESKFLRVFLLTISLAYIPIGAGVFLMFNCNSFSCPNGYRLPDDGSFIYANDTTLSSNDYCVSCTPASGQLCPVVLQNSMCVGSNGNRLEYSISTECSNVRTFFWPAAGIIIVMFILGVPAMFYSLIEISSSTLKEKFPIKEIKVPDNDPDFDLERATWHKQVIQSQNVAKFLFSPFQYQFRYVRLFLILQKLLIVSTTSYVIRNTSTSPQMIALLCSVIIHFISFMLLLYYTPFVAKFEARIAVLMSICLSGACVISILLLQGVDIPSVVMYIVIGINGLLPLLAVGFGLYLEWSSGKADDERKEKEEMNRLTQEIEKKLEDEKKREEEMMAASVSMNPALQVTSTTATTDASPHTKTNGHNFLPSVRETVEERRRKQLKRLRLNQEAKAKVRNDLEMETLKLNDDQGDVDLFIDRSVKTRLQLFLMIAGVLGAVALSLCVIGVITRETSTVLGPFPSPANTETELAGYSSWNDFRYNCCCTQNTNPTKGGENRLIEKWICMNGRIKERVREQLINNVTTDGFGVRGYCSVDFASGCSVVVSSDLTVAPLCNGSFTFSQLKLW
;
A
#
# COMPACT_ATOMS: atom_id res chain seq x y z
N MET A 1 7.07 -2.26 10.33
CA MET A 1 6.56 -1.34 11.38
C MET A 1 7.29 0.00 11.34
N VAL A 2 8.62 0.06 11.44
CA VAL A 2 9.38 1.33 11.37
C VAL A 2 9.16 2.09 10.05
N THR A 3 9.15 1.40 8.90
CA THR A 3 8.85 2.01 7.59
C THR A 3 7.40 2.47 7.45
N LEU A 4 6.44 1.72 8.02
CA LEU A 4 5.02 2.11 8.01
C LEU A 4 4.78 3.29 8.96
N ALA A 5 5.45 3.30 10.12
CA ALA A 5 5.44 4.41 11.07
C ALA A 5 6.20 5.63 10.55
N GLY A 6 7.23 5.43 9.74
CA GLY A 6 7.93 6.50 9.00
C GLY A 6 7.08 7.08 7.88
N LEU A 7 6.35 6.24 7.14
CA LEU A 7 5.41 6.69 6.11
C LEU A 7 4.20 7.40 6.73
N LEU A 8 3.61 6.83 7.80
CA LEU A 8 2.58 7.49 8.60
C LEU A 8 3.11 8.78 9.23
N GLY A 9 4.34 8.78 9.75
CA GLY A 9 4.99 9.95 10.32
C GLY A 9 5.26 11.04 9.28
N GLN A 10 5.65 10.69 8.06
CA GLN A 10 5.83 11.65 6.95
C GLN A 10 4.50 12.14 6.40
N ILE A 11 3.47 11.29 6.32
CA ILE A 11 2.11 11.70 5.96
C ILE A 11 1.58 12.65 7.05
N ILE A 12 1.70 12.28 8.33
CA ILE A 12 1.26 13.11 9.46
C ILE A 12 2.05 14.42 9.50
N ALA A 13 3.38 14.40 9.36
CA ALA A 13 4.22 15.60 9.35
C ALA A 13 3.90 16.52 8.16
N ALA A 14 3.79 15.97 6.95
CA ALA A 14 3.35 16.73 5.78
C ALA A 14 1.95 17.33 5.98
N THR A 15 1.08 16.69 6.78
CA THR A 15 -0.28 17.16 7.04
C THR A 15 -0.42 18.11 8.22
N THR A 16 0.51 18.09 9.18
CA THR A 16 0.55 19.08 10.27
C THR A 16 1.14 20.40 9.79
N ASP A 17 2.00 20.38 8.76
CA ASP A 17 2.54 21.59 8.14
C ASP A 17 1.58 22.19 7.09
N LEU A 18 0.72 21.37 6.49
CA LEU A 18 -0.40 21.85 5.69
C LEU A 18 -1.50 22.33 6.63
N ASN A 19 -1.56 23.63 6.91
CA ASN A 19 -2.70 24.28 7.54
C ASN A 19 -3.89 24.29 6.55
N ILE A 20 -4.41 23.10 6.23
CA ILE A 20 -5.50 22.89 5.28
C ILE A 20 -6.76 23.45 5.94
N THR A 21 -7.08 24.72 5.67
CA THR A 21 -8.29 25.38 6.17
C THR A 21 -9.55 25.01 5.41
N SER A 22 -9.45 24.17 4.37
CA SER A 22 -10.63 23.58 3.74
C SER A 22 -10.98 22.28 4.47
N ASP A 23 -12.06 22.33 5.26
CA ASP A 23 -12.60 21.18 6.01
C ASP A 23 -12.77 19.93 5.13
N THR A 24 -12.98 20.12 3.83
CA THR A 24 -13.12 19.07 2.81
C THR A 24 -11.84 18.29 2.54
N ALA A 25 -10.67 18.94 2.44
CA ALA A 25 -9.41 18.26 2.16
C ALA A 25 -8.87 17.52 3.39
N GLN A 26 -9.10 18.07 4.60
CA GLN A 26 -8.84 17.34 5.84
C GLN A 26 -9.70 16.07 5.94
N LEU A 27 -11.00 16.15 5.61
CA LEU A 27 -11.90 15.01 5.70
C LEU A 27 -11.54 13.87 4.74
N MET A 28 -11.09 14.19 3.52
CA MET A 28 -10.59 13.19 2.56
C MET A 28 -9.28 12.55 3.00
N LEU A 29 -8.39 13.34 3.60
CA LEU A 29 -7.17 12.83 4.20
C LEU A 29 -7.48 11.88 5.37
N TYR A 30 -8.43 12.24 6.25
CA TYR A 30 -8.87 11.37 7.34
C TYR A 30 -9.52 10.08 6.82
N ALA A 31 -10.32 10.14 5.75
CA ALA A 31 -10.86 8.95 5.10
C ALA A 31 -9.75 8.06 4.51
N GLY A 32 -8.72 8.66 3.90
CA GLY A 32 -7.53 7.95 3.41
C GLY A 32 -6.71 7.31 4.53
N ILE A 33 -6.52 8.02 5.66
CA ILE A 33 -5.84 7.50 6.85
C ILE A 33 -6.64 6.36 7.49
N ALA A 34 -7.97 6.48 7.58
CA ALA A 34 -8.85 5.42 8.08
C ALA A 34 -8.74 4.15 7.23
N ASP A 35 -8.75 4.29 5.90
CA ASP A 35 -8.53 3.18 4.96
C ASP A 35 -7.12 2.57 5.13
N LEU A 36 -6.11 3.41 5.34
CA LEU A 36 -4.71 3.01 5.56
C LEU A 36 -4.56 2.21 6.87
N VAL A 37 -5.15 2.70 7.96
CA VAL A 37 -5.14 2.08 9.28
C VAL A 37 -5.89 0.75 9.25
N THR A 38 -7.08 0.71 8.62
CA THR A 38 -7.87 -0.51 8.45
C THR A 38 -7.06 -1.62 7.79
N MET A 39 -6.42 -1.30 6.67
CA MET A 39 -5.65 -2.27 5.89
C MET A 39 -4.31 -2.64 6.55
N ALA A 40 -3.63 -1.69 7.20
CA ALA A 40 -2.44 -1.96 8.01
C ALA A 40 -2.74 -2.88 9.21
N VAL A 41 -3.97 -2.86 9.72
CA VAL A 41 -4.37 -3.70 10.82
C VAL A 41 -4.86 -5.06 10.32
N ILE A 42 -5.58 -5.14 9.20
CA ILE A 42 -5.83 -6.40 8.46
C ILE A 42 -4.49 -7.14 8.19
N PHE A 43 -3.43 -6.41 7.87
CA PHE A 43 -2.09 -6.97 7.68
C PHE A 43 -1.50 -7.60 8.94
N LEU A 44 -1.57 -6.91 10.08
CA LEU A 44 -1.00 -7.40 11.35
C LEU A 44 -1.69 -8.68 11.81
N VAL A 45 -2.97 -8.80 11.48
CA VAL A 45 -3.79 -9.99 11.74
C VAL A 45 -3.41 -11.12 10.83
N TYR A 46 -3.29 -10.85 9.53
CA TYR A 46 -2.84 -11.83 8.55
C TYR A 46 -1.42 -12.34 8.83
N GLN A 47 -0.51 -11.48 9.32
CA GLN A 47 0.84 -11.85 9.76
C GLN A 47 0.83 -12.77 10.99
N ARG A 48 -0.20 -12.71 11.84
CA ARG A 48 -0.27 -13.52 13.05
C ARG A 48 -0.87 -14.90 12.81
N CYS A 49 -1.79 -15.05 11.85
CA CYS A 49 -2.29 -16.35 11.38
C CYS A 49 -1.23 -17.16 10.62
N ILE A 50 -0.03 -16.60 10.41
CA ILE A 50 1.08 -17.20 9.68
C ILE A 50 2.07 -17.95 10.60
N LYS A 51 1.84 -17.92 11.92
CA LYS A 51 2.80 -18.43 12.91
C LYS A 51 2.95 -19.96 12.96
N ASP A 52 2.20 -20.72 12.16
CA ASP A 52 2.05 -22.17 12.34
C ASP A 52 2.72 -23.07 11.28
N ASP A 53 3.67 -22.57 10.47
CA ASP A 53 4.37 -23.43 9.48
C ASP A 53 5.86 -23.64 9.74
N ASP A 54 6.20 -24.01 10.97
CA ASP A 54 7.55 -24.45 11.34
C ASP A 54 7.97 -25.77 10.67
N SER A 55 7.01 -26.53 10.12
CA SER A 55 7.25 -27.79 9.40
C SER A 55 7.99 -27.59 8.09
N GLU A 56 7.54 -26.64 7.25
CA GLU A 56 8.16 -26.38 5.95
C GLU A 56 9.58 -25.82 6.11
N VAL A 57 9.78 -24.96 7.13
CA VAL A 57 11.08 -24.39 7.48
C VAL A 57 12.07 -25.48 7.87
N LYS A 58 11.64 -26.50 8.62
CA LYS A 58 12.48 -27.65 8.98
C LYS A 58 12.91 -28.46 7.76
N GLN A 59 12.03 -28.69 6.80
CA GLN A 59 12.37 -29.49 5.60
C GLN A 59 13.33 -28.73 4.68
N ARG A 60 13.08 -27.43 4.43
CA ARG A 60 13.99 -26.61 3.63
C ARG A 60 15.33 -26.35 4.33
N SER A 61 15.39 -26.38 5.67
CA SER A 61 16.64 -26.19 6.42
C SER A 61 17.71 -27.25 6.13
N LYS A 62 17.31 -28.48 5.78
CA LYS A 62 18.26 -29.55 5.42
C LYS A 62 18.92 -29.31 4.06
N VAL A 63 18.14 -28.90 3.06
CA VAL A 63 18.65 -28.53 1.73
C VAL A 63 19.52 -27.28 1.82
N MET A 64 19.15 -26.33 2.70
CA MET A 64 19.90 -25.11 2.98
C MET A 64 21.33 -25.37 3.50
N ASP A 65 21.52 -26.36 4.37
CA ASP A 65 22.84 -26.65 4.92
C ASP A 65 23.83 -27.21 3.88
N GLU A 66 23.34 -27.77 2.77
CA GLU A 66 24.18 -28.20 1.65
C GLU A 66 24.51 -27.04 0.70
N GLU A 67 23.52 -26.21 0.32
CA GLU A 67 23.75 -25.09 -0.59
C GLU A 67 24.59 -23.95 0.02
N THR A 68 24.50 -23.72 1.34
CA THR A 68 25.21 -22.60 1.99
C THR A 68 26.71 -22.84 2.22
N LYS A 69 27.20 -24.07 1.96
CA LYS A 69 28.63 -24.44 2.07
C LYS A 69 29.48 -23.83 0.98
N SER A 70 28.96 -23.69 -0.24
CA SER A 70 29.69 -23.05 -1.33
C SER A 70 29.36 -21.55 -1.41
N ILE A 71 30.37 -20.74 -1.67
CA ILE A 71 30.16 -19.30 -1.92
C ILE A 71 29.69 -19.17 -3.37
N SER A 72 28.48 -18.67 -3.57
CA SER A 72 28.03 -18.23 -4.90
C SER A 72 28.76 -16.93 -5.24
N ILE A 73 29.83 -17.06 -6.02
CA ILE A 73 30.62 -15.93 -6.53
C ILE A 73 29.72 -14.96 -7.30
N PHE A 74 28.78 -15.51 -8.09
CA PHE A 74 27.86 -14.72 -8.90
C PHE A 74 26.93 -13.82 -8.07
N SER A 75 26.26 -14.38 -7.05
CA SER A 75 25.36 -13.60 -6.18
C SER A 75 26.11 -12.53 -5.36
N THR A 76 27.33 -12.87 -4.93
CA THR A 76 28.22 -11.94 -4.21
C THR A 76 28.64 -10.78 -5.11
N LEU A 77 29.06 -11.09 -6.35
CA LEU A 77 29.45 -10.09 -7.35
C LEU A 77 28.27 -9.20 -7.75
N GLN A 78 27.09 -9.78 -7.99
CA GLN A 78 25.89 -9.02 -8.31
C GLN A 78 25.52 -8.02 -7.21
N SER A 79 25.54 -8.45 -5.94
CA SER A 79 25.24 -7.58 -4.80
C SER A 79 26.24 -6.43 -4.68
N PHE A 80 27.52 -6.73 -4.92
CA PHE A 80 28.59 -5.72 -4.94
C PHE A 80 28.44 -4.72 -6.08
N VAL A 81 28.13 -5.18 -7.30
CA VAL A 81 27.91 -4.29 -8.46
C VAL A 81 26.71 -3.37 -8.22
N ILE A 82 25.62 -3.88 -7.66
CA ILE A 82 24.44 -3.07 -7.32
C ILE A 82 24.79 -2.05 -6.23
N PHE A 83 25.54 -2.45 -5.19
CA PHE A 83 26.04 -1.54 -4.17
C PHE A 83 26.86 -0.39 -4.77
N VAL A 84 27.86 -0.71 -5.61
CA VAL A 84 28.70 0.30 -6.27
C VAL A 84 27.87 1.21 -7.18
N ALA A 85 26.90 0.67 -7.91
CA ALA A 85 26.00 1.45 -8.75
C ALA A 85 25.12 2.40 -7.92
N CYS A 86 24.55 1.95 -6.80
CA CYS A 86 23.79 2.80 -5.88
C CYS A 86 24.66 3.89 -5.23
N CYS A 87 25.90 3.58 -4.85
CA CYS A 87 26.85 4.57 -4.35
C CYS A 87 27.20 5.61 -5.42
N ALA A 88 27.54 5.17 -6.64
CA ALA A 88 27.85 6.06 -7.75
C ALA A 88 26.67 6.97 -8.07
N PHE A 89 25.45 6.42 -8.13
CA PHE A 89 24.23 7.20 -8.34
C PHE A 89 23.96 8.18 -7.19
N GLY A 90 24.13 7.76 -5.93
CA GLY A 90 23.98 8.65 -4.78
C GLY A 90 24.98 9.80 -4.77
N VAL A 91 26.26 9.52 -5.08
CA VAL A 91 27.30 10.55 -5.22
C VAL A 91 27.03 11.46 -6.41
N LEU A 92 26.50 10.94 -7.52
CA LEU A 92 26.06 11.77 -8.65
C LEU A 92 24.90 12.68 -8.26
N CYS A 93 23.86 12.17 -7.60
CA CYS A 93 22.73 12.98 -7.10
C CYS A 93 23.17 14.03 -6.07
N TRP A 94 24.04 13.64 -5.13
CA TRP A 94 24.63 14.57 -4.16
C TRP A 94 25.50 15.63 -4.84
N GLY A 95 26.31 15.21 -5.82
CA GLY A 95 27.14 16.10 -6.64
C GLY A 95 26.30 17.10 -7.42
N ILE A 96 25.20 16.66 -8.02
CA ILE A 96 24.22 17.54 -8.67
C ILE A 96 23.66 18.55 -7.65
N GLY A 97 23.34 18.10 -6.43
CA GLY A 97 22.87 18.98 -5.36
C GLY A 97 23.92 19.91 -4.75
N THR A 98 25.22 19.70 -4.99
CA THR A 98 26.34 20.46 -4.36
C THR A 98 27.23 21.24 -5.33
N THR A 99 27.19 20.94 -6.64
CA THR A 99 27.96 21.65 -7.67
C THR A 99 27.17 22.84 -8.21
N ALA A 100 27.76 23.63 -9.13
CA ALA A 100 27.21 24.89 -9.69
C ALA A 100 25.77 24.83 -10.26
N LEU A 101 25.17 23.64 -10.36
CA LEU A 101 23.73 23.48 -10.54
C LEU A 101 22.92 23.95 -9.31
N GLN A 102 23.52 24.09 -8.13
CA GLN A 102 22.91 24.58 -6.90
C GLN A 102 22.52 26.06 -6.94
N ASP A 103 23.17 26.86 -7.80
CA ASP A 103 22.75 28.25 -8.06
C ASP A 103 21.56 28.32 -9.05
N GLN A 104 21.24 27.21 -9.74
CA GLN A 104 20.18 27.12 -10.76
C GLN A 104 18.95 26.36 -10.26
N LEU A 105 19.15 25.26 -9.54
CA LEU A 105 18.10 24.46 -8.91
C LEU A 105 17.77 25.07 -7.55
N ASP A 106 16.57 25.63 -7.45
CA ASP A 106 15.99 26.15 -6.21
C ASP A 106 16.11 25.14 -5.05
N ASN A 107 15.83 25.59 -3.81
CA ASN A 107 15.73 24.72 -2.62
C ASN A 107 14.91 23.43 -2.85
N VAL A 108 13.96 23.45 -3.80
CA VAL A 108 13.16 22.27 -4.20
C VAL A 108 14.01 21.23 -4.93
N GLY A 109 14.84 21.66 -5.88
CA GLY A 109 15.79 20.79 -6.58
C GLY A 109 16.84 20.23 -5.64
N GLU A 110 17.31 21.05 -4.69
CA GLU A 110 18.22 20.61 -3.63
C GLU A 110 17.59 19.54 -2.73
N ASN A 111 16.39 19.79 -2.19
CA ASN A 111 15.68 18.82 -1.34
C ASN A 111 15.35 17.52 -2.11
N PHE A 112 15.01 17.64 -3.39
CA PHE A 112 14.75 16.48 -4.25
C PHE A 112 16.03 15.69 -4.53
N ALA A 113 17.13 16.35 -4.88
CA ALA A 113 18.42 15.71 -5.15
C ALA A 113 19.00 15.06 -3.88
N HIS A 114 18.92 15.73 -2.73
CA HIS A 114 19.29 15.17 -1.43
C HIS A 114 18.35 14.03 -1.02
N GLY A 115 17.06 14.14 -1.31
CA GLY A 115 16.09 13.07 -1.11
C GLY A 115 16.45 11.83 -1.93
N LEU A 116 16.72 11.99 -3.22
CA LEU A 116 17.18 10.90 -4.10
C LEU A 116 18.52 10.32 -3.65
N SER A 117 19.47 11.18 -3.27
CA SER A 117 20.76 10.77 -2.72
C SER A 117 20.60 9.98 -1.43
N GLY A 118 19.72 10.43 -0.53
CA GLY A 118 19.39 9.75 0.72
C GLY A 118 18.74 8.37 0.48
N VAL A 119 17.82 8.28 -0.47
CA VAL A 119 17.20 7.01 -0.89
C VAL A 119 18.25 6.08 -1.50
N ALA A 120 19.09 6.59 -2.41
CA ALA A 120 20.18 5.82 -3.02
C ALA A 120 21.21 5.34 -1.98
N GLY A 121 21.55 6.20 -1.01
CA GLY A 121 22.42 5.88 0.11
C GLY A 121 21.83 4.81 1.03
N LEU A 122 20.53 4.87 1.29
CA LEU A 122 19.81 3.82 2.04
C LEU A 122 19.87 2.48 1.30
N PHE A 123 19.61 2.47 -0.02
CA PHE A 123 19.75 1.26 -0.83
C PHE A 123 21.19 0.74 -0.84
N ALA A 124 22.18 1.62 -0.99
CA ALA A 124 23.59 1.26 -0.91
C ALA A 124 23.92 0.61 0.44
N LEU A 125 23.44 1.17 1.56
CA LEU A 125 23.64 0.57 2.88
C LEU A 125 22.98 -0.81 2.99
N VAL A 126 21.76 -0.98 2.48
CA VAL A 126 21.08 -2.29 2.45
C VAL A 126 21.88 -3.30 1.63
N PHE A 127 22.35 -2.93 0.45
CA PHE A 127 23.17 -3.81 -0.41
C PHE A 127 24.57 -4.06 0.14
N LEU A 128 25.14 -3.13 0.90
CA LEU A 128 26.39 -3.34 1.62
C LEU A 128 26.22 -4.35 2.74
N VAL A 129 25.17 -4.20 3.57
CA VAL A 129 24.84 -5.19 4.60
C VAL A 129 24.56 -6.55 3.97
N TRP A 130 23.86 -6.56 2.83
CA TRP A 130 23.66 -7.77 2.03
C TRP A 130 24.99 -8.39 1.58
N PHE A 131 25.87 -7.61 0.97
CA PHE A 131 27.18 -8.07 0.55
C PHE A 131 28.02 -8.63 1.71
N VAL A 132 28.08 -7.91 2.84
CA VAL A 132 28.79 -8.36 4.05
C VAL A 132 28.21 -9.67 4.60
N MET A 133 26.88 -9.84 4.55
CA MET A 133 26.26 -11.11 4.92
C MET A 133 26.68 -12.27 3.99
N CYS A 134 26.94 -12.03 2.69
CA CYS A 134 27.42 -13.08 1.78
C CYS A 134 28.80 -13.63 2.17
N LEU A 135 29.66 -12.80 2.76
CA LEU A 135 31.05 -13.17 3.10
C LEU A 135 31.15 -14.19 4.23
N SER A 136 30.15 -14.26 5.12
CA SER A 136 30.14 -15.19 6.26
C SER A 136 29.10 -16.31 6.09
N GLN A 137 29.39 -17.52 6.58
CA GLN A 137 28.44 -18.63 6.53
C GLN A 137 27.15 -18.34 7.33
N ALA A 138 27.31 -17.73 8.51
CA ALA A 138 26.17 -17.31 9.32
C ALA A 138 25.32 -16.23 8.62
N GLY A 139 25.96 -15.29 7.91
CA GLY A 139 25.28 -14.28 7.10
C GLY A 139 24.53 -14.89 5.93
N ARG A 140 25.11 -15.84 5.19
CA ARG A 140 24.41 -16.57 4.11
C ARG A 140 23.18 -17.33 4.60
N ARG A 141 23.27 -17.99 5.76
CA ARG A 141 22.10 -18.62 6.41
C ARG A 141 21.00 -17.59 6.70
N LYS A 142 21.37 -16.42 7.23
CA LYS A 142 20.42 -15.32 7.45
C LYS A 142 19.85 -14.76 6.16
N GLN A 143 20.65 -14.60 5.11
CA GLN A 143 20.19 -14.16 3.79
C GLN A 143 19.20 -15.12 3.18
N TRP A 144 19.49 -16.42 3.27
CA TRP A 144 18.58 -17.44 2.78
C TRP A 144 17.28 -17.44 3.58
N ALA A 145 17.35 -17.35 4.91
CA ALA A 145 16.17 -17.21 5.76
C ALA A 145 15.36 -15.95 5.42
N LEU A 146 16.05 -14.82 5.20
CA LEU A 146 15.42 -13.57 4.78
C LEU A 146 14.84 -13.68 3.37
N HIS A 147 15.52 -14.35 2.44
CA HIS A 147 15.05 -14.59 1.08
C HIS A 147 13.80 -15.47 1.10
N SER A 148 13.80 -16.57 1.85
CA SER A 148 12.63 -17.43 2.05
C SER A 148 11.48 -16.66 2.73
N TRP A 149 11.80 -15.78 3.67
CA TRP A 149 10.82 -14.87 4.27
C TRP A 149 10.27 -13.88 3.24
N PHE A 150 11.11 -13.32 2.38
CA PHE A 150 10.71 -12.45 1.28
C PHE A 150 9.81 -13.23 0.30
N GLU A 151 10.22 -14.40 -0.18
CA GLU A 151 9.41 -15.19 -1.11
C GLU A 151 8.03 -15.53 -0.55
N SER A 152 7.95 -15.95 0.72
CA SER A 152 6.69 -16.36 1.35
C SER A 152 5.82 -15.19 1.83
N LYS A 153 6.43 -14.10 2.32
CA LYS A 153 5.72 -12.98 2.99
C LYS A 153 5.77 -11.68 2.22
N PHE A 154 6.91 -11.33 1.59
CA PHE A 154 7.04 -10.04 0.92
C PHE A 154 6.02 -9.89 -0.20
N LEU A 155 5.73 -10.94 -1.00
CA LEU A 155 4.70 -10.82 -2.04
C LEU A 155 3.36 -10.34 -1.49
N ARG A 156 2.94 -10.93 -0.36
CA ARG A 156 1.67 -10.60 0.30
C ARG A 156 1.71 -9.18 0.86
N VAL A 157 2.81 -8.82 1.54
CA VAL A 157 3.05 -7.45 2.07
C VAL A 157 3.03 -6.44 0.93
N PHE A 158 3.67 -6.77 -0.18
CA PHE A 158 3.85 -5.92 -1.34
C PHE A 158 2.53 -5.67 -2.07
N LEU A 159 1.78 -6.73 -2.37
CA LEU A 159 0.46 -6.63 -3.01
C LEU A 159 -0.52 -5.85 -2.13
N LEU A 160 -0.42 -6.01 -0.80
CA LEU A 160 -1.18 -5.18 0.12
C LEU A 160 -0.72 -3.72 0.11
N THR A 161 0.59 -3.47 0.12
CA THR A 161 1.17 -2.12 0.10
C THR A 161 0.76 -1.39 -1.19
N ILE A 162 0.75 -2.08 -2.33
CA ILE A 162 0.20 -1.54 -3.59
C ILE A 162 -1.28 -1.22 -3.43
N SER A 163 -2.08 -2.14 -2.88
CA SER A 163 -3.52 -1.91 -2.67
C SER A 163 -3.79 -0.72 -1.75
N LEU A 164 -2.87 -0.43 -0.83
CA LEU A 164 -2.90 0.70 0.10
C LEU A 164 -2.48 2.01 -0.56
N ALA A 165 -1.38 1.96 -1.31
CA ALA A 165 -0.86 3.09 -2.06
C ALA A 165 -1.75 3.46 -3.26
N TYR A 166 -2.72 2.61 -3.63
CA TYR A 166 -3.60 2.81 -4.77
C TYR A 166 -4.33 4.16 -4.75
N ILE A 167 -4.90 4.52 -3.59
CA ILE A 167 -5.65 5.77 -3.39
C ILE A 167 -4.74 6.99 -3.45
N PRO A 168 -3.68 7.13 -2.60
CA PRO A 168 -2.86 8.34 -2.60
C PRO A 168 -2.11 8.55 -3.92
N ILE A 169 -1.63 7.48 -4.57
CA ILE A 169 -0.99 7.59 -5.88
C ILE A 169 -2.03 8.00 -6.93
N GLY A 170 -3.20 7.36 -6.94
CA GLY A 170 -4.26 7.71 -7.89
C GLY A 170 -4.70 9.16 -7.76
N ALA A 171 -4.96 9.62 -6.53
CA ALA A 171 -5.31 11.00 -6.26
C ALA A 171 -4.21 11.96 -6.72
N GLY A 172 -2.95 11.73 -6.34
CA GLY A 172 -1.82 12.55 -6.77
C GLY A 172 -1.70 12.66 -8.29
N VAL A 173 -1.92 11.56 -9.01
CA VAL A 173 -1.86 11.52 -10.48
C VAL A 173 -3.02 12.30 -11.11
N PHE A 174 -4.26 12.13 -10.61
CA PHE A 174 -5.40 12.89 -11.14
C PHE A 174 -5.27 14.39 -10.88
N LEU A 175 -4.71 14.78 -9.72
CA LEU A 175 -4.44 16.18 -9.39
C LEU A 175 -3.49 16.87 -10.38
N MET A 176 -2.59 16.13 -11.05
CA MET A 176 -1.67 16.68 -12.05
C MET A 176 -2.35 17.05 -13.38
N PHE A 177 -3.53 16.49 -13.66
CA PHE A 177 -4.34 16.85 -14.83
C PHE A 177 -5.27 18.04 -14.57
N ASN A 178 -5.35 18.51 -13.32
CA ASN A 178 -6.32 19.52 -12.92
C ASN A 178 -5.81 20.94 -13.15
N CYS A 179 -6.27 21.50 -14.25
CA CYS A 179 -5.98 22.84 -14.70
C CYS A 179 -7.23 23.71 -14.63
N ASN A 180 -7.20 24.73 -13.78
CA ASN A 180 -8.33 25.65 -13.62
C ASN A 180 -7.98 27.01 -14.22
N SER A 181 -8.97 27.68 -14.79
CA SER A 181 -8.83 29.07 -15.22
C SER A 181 -8.97 29.98 -14.01
N PHE A 182 -7.91 30.71 -13.69
CA PHE A 182 -7.93 31.75 -12.69
C PHE A 182 -7.94 33.10 -13.40
N SER A 183 -8.68 34.05 -12.84
CA SER A 183 -8.72 35.44 -13.29
C SER A 183 -8.39 36.36 -12.13
N CYS A 184 -7.64 37.40 -12.42
CA CYS A 184 -7.36 38.49 -11.48
C CYS A 184 -8.01 39.79 -11.97
N PRO A 185 -8.52 40.63 -11.05
CA PRO A 185 -9.04 41.94 -11.40
C PRO A 185 -7.91 42.87 -11.86
N ASN A 186 -8.26 43.96 -12.53
CA ASN A 186 -7.28 44.98 -12.93
C ASN A 186 -6.50 45.51 -11.73
N GLY A 187 -5.20 45.72 -11.93
CA GLY A 187 -4.25 46.06 -10.85
C GLY A 187 -3.63 44.84 -10.16
N TYR A 188 -4.09 43.64 -10.52
CA TYR A 188 -3.55 42.37 -10.02
C TYR A 188 -3.28 41.39 -11.15
N ARG A 189 -2.40 40.42 -10.88
CA ARG A 189 -2.05 39.34 -11.80
C ARG A 189 -1.81 38.02 -11.07
N LEU A 190 -1.82 36.94 -11.83
CA LEU A 190 -1.44 35.63 -11.34
C LEU A 190 0.08 35.57 -11.07
N PRO A 191 0.52 34.76 -10.09
CA PRO A 191 1.93 34.55 -9.85
C PRO A 191 2.63 34.04 -11.12
N ASP A 192 3.87 34.46 -11.33
CA ASP A 192 4.65 33.96 -12.46
C ASP A 192 5.19 32.57 -12.21
N ASP A 193 5.38 31.83 -13.29
CA ASP A 193 5.95 30.51 -13.25
C ASP A 193 7.39 30.51 -12.76
N GLY A 194 7.65 29.81 -11.66
CA GLY A 194 9.00 29.72 -11.08
C GLY A 194 9.39 30.92 -10.21
N SER A 195 8.44 31.78 -9.84
CA SER A 195 8.69 32.86 -8.89
C SER A 195 8.98 32.33 -7.48
N PHE A 196 10.15 32.65 -6.93
CA PHE A 196 10.59 32.25 -5.59
C PHE A 196 9.70 32.85 -4.48
N ILE A 197 9.11 34.01 -4.76
CA ILE A 197 8.26 34.75 -3.82
C ILE A 197 7.06 33.89 -3.37
N TYR A 198 6.62 32.94 -4.20
CA TYR A 198 5.42 32.14 -3.96
C TYR A 198 5.68 30.63 -3.79
N ALA A 199 6.94 30.20 -3.87
CA ALA A 199 7.29 28.77 -3.81
C ALA A 199 7.03 28.16 -2.41
N ASN A 200 7.10 28.95 -1.35
CA ASN A 200 6.91 28.48 0.03
C ASN A 200 5.50 28.73 0.59
N ASP A 201 4.67 29.55 -0.07
CA ASP A 201 3.35 29.88 0.45
C ASP A 201 2.29 28.95 -0.16
N THR A 202 2.35 27.66 0.22
CA THR A 202 1.31 26.68 -0.10
C THR A 202 -0.03 27.00 0.58
N THR A 203 -0.10 28.09 1.36
CA THR A 203 -1.23 28.47 2.21
C THR A 203 -1.96 29.74 1.77
N LEU A 204 -1.71 30.24 0.56
CA LEU A 204 -2.49 31.35 0.00
C LEU A 204 -3.98 30.95 -0.01
N SER A 205 -4.77 31.60 0.84
CA SER A 205 -6.21 31.38 0.95
C SER A 205 -6.85 31.56 -0.42
N SER A 206 -7.97 30.87 -0.69
CA SER A 206 -8.64 30.86 -2.01
C SER A 206 -9.00 32.23 -2.58
N ASN A 207 -8.87 33.30 -1.80
CA ASN A 207 -9.21 34.67 -2.17
C ASN A 207 -7.97 35.54 -2.49
N ASP A 208 -6.74 35.09 -2.19
CA ASP A 208 -5.51 35.91 -2.28
C ASP A 208 -4.49 35.37 -3.30
N TYR A 209 -4.93 34.59 -4.29
CA TYR A 209 -4.02 34.11 -5.34
C TYR A 209 -3.56 35.21 -6.32
N CYS A 210 -4.16 36.39 -6.24
CA CYS A 210 -3.84 37.53 -7.09
C CYS A 210 -2.77 38.41 -6.43
N VAL A 211 -1.67 38.60 -7.15
CA VAL A 211 -0.55 39.45 -6.74
C VAL A 211 -0.81 40.87 -7.21
N SER A 212 -0.65 41.86 -6.33
CA SER A 212 -0.76 43.27 -6.72
C SER A 212 0.38 43.64 -7.66
N CYS A 213 0.06 44.37 -8.72
CA CYS A 213 1.01 44.79 -9.74
C CYS A 213 1.40 46.26 -9.62
N THR A 214 1.40 46.82 -8.42
CA THR A 214 1.71 48.25 -8.25
C THR A 214 3.21 48.48 -8.51
N PRO A 215 3.58 49.27 -9.55
CA PRO A 215 4.99 49.62 -9.73
C PRO A 215 5.45 50.47 -8.55
N ALA A 216 6.71 50.30 -8.15
CA ALA A 216 7.29 51.11 -7.09
C ALA A 216 7.24 52.61 -7.44
N SER A 217 7.07 53.46 -6.44
CA SER A 217 7.02 54.91 -6.63
C SER A 217 8.36 55.43 -7.17
N GLY A 218 8.31 56.35 -8.15
CA GLY A 218 9.50 56.98 -8.73
C GLY A 218 10.17 56.22 -9.87
N GLN A 219 9.62 55.09 -10.34
CA GLN A 219 10.15 54.36 -11.48
C GLN A 219 9.72 54.92 -12.84
N LEU A 220 10.60 54.83 -13.85
CA LEU A 220 10.34 55.18 -15.25
C LEU A 220 9.71 54.01 -16.01
N CYS A 221 8.67 53.43 -15.44
CA CYS A 221 7.95 52.31 -16.04
C CYS A 221 7.29 52.72 -17.35
N PRO A 222 7.53 52.02 -18.48
CA PRO A 222 6.78 52.26 -19.70
C PRO A 222 5.29 52.07 -19.44
N VAL A 223 4.47 53.05 -19.82
CA VAL A 223 3.00 52.99 -19.66
C VAL A 223 2.43 51.73 -20.33
N VAL A 224 3.01 51.32 -21.46
CA VAL A 224 2.63 50.08 -22.16
C VAL A 224 2.88 48.85 -21.29
N LEU A 225 4.03 48.79 -20.61
CA LEU A 225 4.39 47.69 -19.72
C LEU A 225 3.55 47.72 -18.44
N GLN A 226 3.33 48.89 -17.85
CA GLN A 226 2.45 49.04 -16.69
C GLN A 226 1.03 48.56 -17.00
N ASN A 227 0.52 48.87 -18.19
CA ASN A 227 -0.76 48.36 -18.63
C ASN A 227 -0.69 46.85 -18.87
N SER A 228 0.33 46.32 -19.55
CA SER A 228 0.38 44.87 -19.85
C SER A 228 0.61 43.99 -18.62
N MET A 229 1.31 44.48 -17.59
CA MET A 229 1.54 43.75 -16.34
C MET A 229 0.31 43.70 -15.42
N CYS A 230 -0.57 44.70 -15.52
CA CYS A 230 -1.64 44.96 -14.55
C CYS A 230 -3.05 44.86 -15.15
N VAL A 231 -3.17 44.63 -16.46
CA VAL A 231 -4.45 44.27 -17.09
C VAL A 231 -4.79 42.87 -16.61
N GLY A 232 -5.93 42.72 -15.94
CA GLY A 232 -6.32 41.50 -15.24
C GLY A 232 -5.93 40.24 -16.01
N SER A 233 -5.06 39.43 -15.42
CA SER A 233 -4.53 38.25 -16.09
C SER A 233 -5.51 37.09 -15.96
N ASN A 234 -5.78 36.43 -17.07
CA ASN A 234 -6.47 35.15 -17.09
C ASN A 234 -5.47 34.08 -17.51
N GLY A 235 -5.38 33.01 -16.73
CA GLY A 235 -4.43 31.93 -17.01
C GLY A 235 -4.93 30.59 -16.48
N ASN A 236 -4.59 29.53 -17.21
CA ASN A 236 -4.83 28.17 -16.75
C ASN A 236 -3.68 27.75 -15.85
N ARG A 237 -3.94 27.62 -14.55
CA ARG A 237 -2.93 27.24 -13.56
C ARG A 237 -3.23 25.87 -12.99
N LEU A 238 -2.19 25.17 -12.58
CA LEU A 238 -2.31 23.92 -11.86
C LEU A 238 -2.95 24.20 -10.51
N GLU A 239 -4.03 23.51 -10.17
CA GLU A 239 -4.75 23.82 -8.93
C GLU A 239 -3.91 23.54 -7.67
N TYR A 240 -3.05 22.52 -7.73
CA TYR A 240 -2.13 22.20 -6.63
C TYR A 240 -1.04 23.28 -6.46
N SER A 241 -0.76 24.06 -7.50
CA SER A 241 0.27 25.10 -7.50
C SER A 241 -0.13 26.21 -8.47
N ILE A 242 -0.78 27.25 -7.95
CA ILE A 242 -1.29 28.37 -8.74
C ILE A 242 -0.16 29.11 -9.49
N SER A 243 1.07 29.01 -8.99
CA SER A 243 2.28 29.52 -9.63
C SER A 243 2.79 28.67 -10.79
N THR A 244 2.05 27.66 -11.26
CA THR A 244 2.47 26.80 -12.36
C THR A 244 1.44 26.83 -13.50
N GLU A 245 1.82 27.32 -14.67
CA GLU A 245 0.98 27.31 -15.87
C GLU A 245 0.82 25.90 -16.41
N CYS A 246 -0.41 25.60 -16.81
CA CYS A 246 -0.76 24.31 -17.36
C CYS A 246 -0.13 24.00 -18.71
N SER A 247 0.25 25.02 -19.48
CA SER A 247 1.04 24.87 -20.71
C SER A 247 2.37 24.15 -20.43
N ASN A 248 3.05 24.52 -19.35
CA ASN A 248 4.34 23.96 -18.96
C ASN A 248 4.21 22.55 -18.39
N VAL A 249 3.14 22.29 -17.64
CA VAL A 249 2.84 20.95 -17.08
C VAL A 249 2.51 19.94 -18.21
N ARG A 250 1.82 20.39 -19.25
CA ARG A 250 1.27 19.52 -20.31
C ARG A 250 2.33 18.77 -21.12
N THR A 251 3.50 19.35 -21.33
CA THR A 251 4.53 18.77 -22.21
C THR A 251 5.23 17.56 -21.58
N PHE A 252 5.54 17.63 -20.28
CA PHE A 252 6.37 16.62 -19.61
C PHE A 252 5.62 15.88 -18.49
N PHE A 253 4.89 16.60 -17.65
CA PHE A 253 4.24 16.01 -16.49
C PHE A 253 2.96 15.25 -16.86
N TRP A 254 2.19 15.68 -17.86
CA TRP A 254 1.01 14.93 -18.31
C TRP A 254 1.37 13.58 -18.94
N PRO A 255 2.36 13.46 -19.84
CA PRO A 255 2.84 12.16 -20.29
C PRO A 255 3.35 11.29 -19.14
N ALA A 256 4.11 11.85 -18.20
CA ALA A 256 4.58 11.13 -17.02
C ALA A 256 3.41 10.59 -16.18
N ALA A 257 2.43 11.45 -15.86
CA ALA A 257 1.21 11.08 -15.15
C ALA A 257 0.40 10.03 -15.91
N GLY A 258 0.31 10.14 -17.24
CA GLY A 258 -0.34 9.16 -18.12
C GLY A 258 0.34 7.79 -18.07
N ILE A 259 1.68 7.74 -18.05
CA ILE A 259 2.44 6.51 -17.85
C ILE A 259 2.10 5.89 -16.48
N ILE A 260 2.01 6.69 -15.42
CA ILE A 260 1.60 6.19 -14.09
C ILE A 260 0.15 5.68 -14.10
N ILE A 261 -0.78 6.31 -14.81
CA ILE A 261 -2.14 5.77 -15.00
C ILE A 261 -2.08 4.38 -15.65
N VAL A 262 -1.37 4.24 -16.76
CA VAL A 262 -1.27 2.95 -17.47
C VAL A 262 -0.61 1.89 -16.59
N MET A 263 0.52 2.23 -15.97
CA MET A 263 1.31 1.31 -15.16
C MET A 263 0.60 0.89 -13.87
N PHE A 264 0.03 1.86 -13.16
CA PHE A 264 -0.44 1.65 -11.80
C PHE A 264 -1.96 1.55 -11.72
N ILE A 265 -2.69 2.52 -12.28
CA ILE A 265 -4.16 2.51 -12.24
C ILE A 265 -4.75 1.34 -13.03
N LEU A 266 -4.21 1.05 -14.23
CA LEU A 266 -4.66 -0.05 -15.07
C LEU A 266 -3.84 -1.33 -14.87
N GLY A 267 -2.52 -1.19 -14.73
CA GLY A 267 -1.63 -2.33 -14.60
C GLY A 267 -1.82 -3.14 -13.31
N VAL A 268 -2.12 -2.50 -12.17
CA VAL A 268 -2.35 -3.23 -10.91
C VAL A 268 -3.61 -4.10 -10.96
N PRO A 269 -4.80 -3.59 -11.37
CA PRO A 269 -5.97 -4.45 -11.58
C PRO A 269 -5.73 -5.57 -12.61
N ALA A 270 -5.05 -5.28 -13.72
CA ALA A 270 -4.73 -6.28 -14.74
C ALA A 270 -3.82 -7.40 -14.19
N MET A 271 -2.81 -7.02 -13.41
CA MET A 271 -1.98 -7.97 -12.67
C MET A 271 -2.83 -8.80 -11.71
N PHE A 272 -3.69 -8.18 -10.89
CA PHE A 272 -4.51 -8.89 -9.92
C PHE A 272 -5.46 -9.88 -10.60
N TYR A 273 -6.09 -9.46 -11.71
CA TYR A 273 -6.90 -10.34 -12.54
C TYR A 273 -6.09 -11.54 -13.01
N SER A 274 -4.91 -11.29 -13.57
CA SER A 274 -4.04 -12.35 -14.06
C SER A 274 -3.58 -13.31 -12.95
N LEU A 275 -3.31 -12.82 -11.73
CA LEU A 275 -2.89 -13.64 -10.59
C LEU A 275 -4.05 -14.45 -10.02
N ILE A 276 -5.24 -13.84 -9.90
CA ILE A 276 -6.45 -14.53 -9.45
C ILE A 276 -6.80 -15.64 -10.44
N GLU A 277 -6.82 -15.33 -11.74
CA GLU A 277 -7.23 -16.30 -12.76
C GLU A 277 -6.29 -17.50 -12.80
N ILE A 278 -4.98 -17.28 -12.93
CA ILE A 278 -4.03 -18.41 -13.01
C ILE A 278 -4.07 -19.28 -11.76
N SER A 279 -4.19 -18.67 -10.57
CA SER A 279 -4.13 -19.41 -9.31
C SER A 279 -5.42 -20.19 -9.06
N SER A 280 -6.57 -19.55 -9.29
CA SER A 280 -7.88 -20.17 -9.06
C SER A 280 -8.23 -21.24 -10.11
N SER A 281 -7.90 -21.01 -11.38
CA SER A 281 -8.15 -21.99 -12.45
C SER A 281 -7.26 -23.21 -12.30
N THR A 282 -5.96 -23.01 -12.05
CA THR A 282 -5.01 -24.11 -11.82
C THR A 282 -5.42 -24.93 -10.59
N LEU A 283 -5.81 -24.27 -9.49
CA LEU A 283 -6.26 -24.97 -8.29
C LEU A 283 -7.50 -25.84 -8.56
N LYS A 284 -8.48 -25.31 -9.31
CA LYS A 284 -9.69 -26.06 -9.67
C LYS A 284 -9.41 -27.22 -10.63
N GLU A 285 -8.54 -27.01 -11.61
CA GLU A 285 -8.22 -27.99 -12.66
C GLU A 285 -7.29 -29.10 -12.16
N LYS A 286 -6.21 -28.75 -11.45
CA LYS A 286 -5.14 -29.69 -11.08
C LYS A 286 -5.36 -30.39 -9.75
N PHE A 287 -6.20 -29.85 -8.86
CA PHE A 287 -6.52 -30.48 -7.58
C PHE A 287 -8.00 -30.84 -7.46
N PRO A 288 -8.55 -31.70 -8.33
CA PRO A 288 -9.93 -32.14 -8.21
C PRO A 288 -10.07 -33.06 -6.99
N ILE A 289 -10.68 -32.55 -5.91
CA ILE A 289 -11.03 -33.37 -4.75
C ILE A 289 -12.15 -34.32 -5.22
N LYS A 290 -11.82 -35.60 -5.39
CA LYS A 290 -12.76 -36.64 -5.80
C LYS A 290 -13.81 -36.82 -4.69
N GLU A 291 -14.99 -36.27 -4.94
CA GLU A 291 -16.27 -36.51 -4.24
C GLU A 291 -16.20 -36.42 -2.71
N ILE A 292 -16.41 -35.21 -2.19
CA ILE A 292 -16.93 -35.06 -0.82
C ILE A 292 -18.32 -35.71 -0.82
N LYS A 293 -18.47 -36.86 -0.14
CA LYS A 293 -19.77 -37.51 0.03
C LYS A 293 -20.75 -36.50 0.65
N VAL A 294 -21.72 -36.07 -0.14
CA VAL A 294 -22.79 -35.18 0.32
C VAL A 294 -23.59 -35.95 1.37
N PRO A 295 -23.87 -35.37 2.53
CA PRO A 295 -24.85 -35.95 3.45
C PRO A 295 -26.20 -36.01 2.74
N ASP A 296 -26.78 -37.20 2.55
CA ASP A 296 -28.04 -37.42 1.81
C ASP A 296 -29.24 -36.59 2.32
N ASN A 297 -29.11 -35.93 3.46
CA ASN A 297 -30.20 -35.24 4.18
C ASN A 297 -30.17 -33.70 4.10
N ASP A 298 -29.25 -33.07 3.36
CA ASP A 298 -29.19 -31.60 3.25
C ASP A 298 -29.34 -31.11 1.79
N PRO A 299 -30.58 -30.83 1.34
CA PRO A 299 -30.85 -30.38 -0.03
C PRO A 299 -30.28 -28.98 -0.36
N ASP A 300 -29.89 -28.18 0.65
CA ASP A 300 -29.28 -26.86 0.47
C ASP A 300 -27.74 -26.91 0.48
N PHE A 301 -27.13 -28.11 0.55
CA PHE A 301 -25.68 -28.25 0.58
C PHE A 301 -25.05 -27.97 -0.80
N ASP A 302 -24.52 -26.76 -0.96
CA ASP A 302 -23.74 -26.35 -2.13
C ASP A 302 -22.37 -27.08 -2.14
N LEU A 303 -22.34 -28.25 -2.79
CA LEU A 303 -21.16 -29.09 -2.94
C LEU A 303 -20.00 -28.34 -3.63
N GLU A 304 -20.27 -27.46 -4.59
CA GLU A 304 -19.23 -26.70 -5.28
C GLU A 304 -18.56 -25.71 -4.31
N ARG A 305 -19.36 -24.99 -3.51
CA ARG A 305 -18.83 -24.08 -2.47
C ARG A 305 -18.00 -24.84 -1.43
N ALA A 306 -18.47 -25.98 -0.94
CA ALA A 306 -17.75 -26.78 0.05
C ALA A 306 -16.42 -27.32 -0.51
N THR A 307 -16.44 -27.80 -1.75
CA THR A 307 -15.24 -28.31 -2.44
C THR A 307 -14.22 -27.20 -2.64
N TRP A 308 -14.64 -26.05 -3.18
CA TRP A 308 -13.78 -24.89 -3.36
C TRP A 308 -13.18 -24.41 -2.03
N HIS A 309 -13.99 -24.29 -0.98
CA HIS A 309 -13.51 -23.86 0.32
C HIS A 309 -12.42 -24.80 0.86
N LYS A 310 -12.61 -26.12 0.71
CA LYS A 310 -11.62 -27.11 1.13
C LYS A 310 -10.31 -27.01 0.32
N GLN A 311 -10.40 -26.90 -1.01
CA GLN A 311 -9.24 -26.69 -1.88
C GLN A 311 -8.45 -25.43 -1.48
N VAL A 312 -9.17 -24.32 -1.27
CA VAL A 312 -8.58 -23.04 -0.86
C VAL A 312 -7.92 -23.14 0.51
N ILE A 313 -8.57 -23.75 1.51
CA ILE A 313 -8.02 -23.89 2.86
C ILE A 313 -6.72 -24.70 2.81
N GLN A 314 -6.71 -25.81 2.09
CA GLN A 314 -5.55 -26.70 1.99
C GLN A 314 -4.39 -26.08 1.21
N SER A 315 -4.70 -25.26 0.22
CA SER A 315 -3.68 -24.58 -0.56
C SER A 315 -2.86 -23.61 0.27
N GLN A 316 -1.54 -23.59 0.07
CA GLN A 316 -0.59 -22.68 0.68
C GLN A 316 0.01 -21.66 -0.30
N ASN A 317 -0.48 -21.63 -1.55
CA ASN A 317 0.06 -20.75 -2.58
C ASN A 317 0.07 -19.27 -2.13
N VAL A 318 1.03 -18.50 -2.66
CA VAL A 318 1.29 -17.12 -2.25
C VAL A 318 0.15 -16.18 -2.66
N ALA A 319 -0.57 -16.48 -3.74
CA ALA A 319 -1.70 -15.69 -4.24
C ALA A 319 -3.05 -15.99 -3.56
N LYS A 320 -3.11 -16.99 -2.67
CA LYS A 320 -4.33 -17.44 -1.98
C LYS A 320 -5.15 -16.30 -1.41
N PHE A 321 -4.50 -15.35 -0.74
CA PHE A 321 -5.17 -14.21 -0.10
C PHE A 321 -5.99 -13.34 -1.07
N LEU A 322 -5.73 -13.39 -2.39
CA LEU A 322 -6.47 -12.63 -3.39
C LEU A 322 -7.88 -13.16 -3.61
N PHE A 323 -8.08 -14.48 -3.49
CA PHE A 323 -9.34 -15.15 -3.80
C PHE A 323 -9.91 -15.97 -2.65
N SER A 324 -9.15 -16.28 -1.61
CA SER A 324 -9.56 -17.17 -0.52
C SER A 324 -10.80 -16.77 0.25
N PRO A 325 -11.08 -15.47 0.48
CA PRO A 325 -12.31 -15.06 1.18
C PRO A 325 -13.58 -15.31 0.35
N PHE A 326 -13.44 -15.51 -0.96
CA PHE A 326 -14.56 -15.47 -1.90
C PHE A 326 -14.93 -16.86 -2.44
N GLN A 327 -16.20 -17.02 -2.76
CA GLN A 327 -16.68 -18.17 -3.53
C GLN A 327 -16.09 -18.15 -4.94
N TYR A 328 -15.95 -19.32 -5.57
CA TYR A 328 -15.30 -19.44 -6.88
C TYR A 328 -15.91 -18.52 -7.97
N GLN A 329 -17.24 -18.42 -8.01
CA GLN A 329 -17.97 -17.54 -8.94
C GLN A 329 -17.70 -16.04 -8.69
N PHE A 330 -17.35 -15.68 -7.45
CA PHE A 330 -17.10 -14.30 -7.01
C PHE A 330 -15.60 -14.03 -6.74
N ARG A 331 -14.69 -14.85 -7.27
CA ARG A 331 -13.24 -14.74 -7.03
C ARG A 331 -12.64 -13.38 -7.43
N TYR A 332 -13.32 -12.62 -8.29
CA TYR A 332 -12.89 -11.30 -8.75
C TYR A 332 -13.47 -10.13 -7.93
N VAL A 333 -14.19 -10.36 -6.83
CA VAL A 333 -14.77 -9.28 -6.02
C VAL A 333 -13.72 -8.29 -5.54
N ARG A 334 -12.47 -8.72 -5.32
CA ARG A 334 -11.38 -7.79 -5.00
C ARG A 334 -11.10 -6.76 -6.11
N LEU A 335 -11.21 -7.15 -7.38
CA LEU A 335 -11.09 -6.22 -8.51
C LEU A 335 -12.25 -5.23 -8.53
N PHE A 336 -13.46 -5.70 -8.24
CA PHE A 336 -14.63 -4.83 -8.08
C PHE A 336 -14.41 -3.79 -6.97
N LEU A 337 -13.85 -4.18 -5.82
CA LEU A 337 -13.51 -3.24 -4.74
C LEU A 337 -12.41 -2.24 -5.14
N ILE A 338 -11.42 -2.66 -5.94
CA ILE A 338 -10.41 -1.73 -6.48
C ILE A 338 -11.03 -0.76 -7.49
N LEU A 339 -11.94 -1.24 -8.35
CA LEU A 339 -12.69 -0.41 -9.29
C LEU A 339 -13.56 0.60 -8.54
N GLN A 340 -14.25 0.18 -7.47
CA GLN A 340 -15.00 1.08 -6.59
C GLN A 340 -14.09 2.20 -6.06
N LYS A 341 -12.91 1.87 -5.54
CA LYS A 341 -11.92 2.86 -5.07
C LYS A 341 -11.46 3.79 -6.19
N LEU A 342 -11.19 3.25 -7.37
CA LEU A 342 -10.81 4.04 -8.53
C LEU A 342 -11.91 5.04 -8.93
N LEU A 343 -13.16 4.59 -8.96
CA LEU A 343 -14.30 5.44 -9.26
C LEU A 343 -14.43 6.56 -8.22
N ILE A 344 -14.28 6.26 -6.93
CA ILE A 344 -14.32 7.27 -5.85
C ILE A 344 -13.18 8.27 -6.01
N VAL A 345 -11.94 7.81 -6.20
CA VAL A 345 -10.77 8.69 -6.37
C VAL A 345 -10.93 9.56 -7.61
N SER A 346 -11.44 9.00 -8.71
CA SER A 346 -11.71 9.73 -9.94
C SER A 346 -12.82 10.77 -9.76
N THR A 347 -13.97 10.39 -9.20
CA THR A 347 -15.08 11.33 -8.99
C THR A 347 -14.71 12.43 -8.02
N THR A 348 -14.03 12.13 -6.92
CA THR A 348 -13.55 13.15 -5.98
C THR A 348 -12.52 14.08 -6.62
N SER A 349 -11.60 13.56 -7.43
CA SER A 349 -10.57 14.36 -8.09
C SER A 349 -11.09 15.23 -9.23
N TYR A 350 -12.10 14.77 -10.00
CA TYR A 350 -12.65 15.51 -11.14
C TYR A 350 -13.83 16.42 -10.76
N VAL A 351 -14.71 15.94 -9.87
CA VAL A 351 -16.01 16.56 -9.65
C VAL A 351 -15.95 17.62 -8.54
N ILE A 352 -14.90 17.73 -7.72
CA ILE A 352 -14.81 18.82 -6.72
C ILE A 352 -14.57 20.20 -7.34
N ARG A 353 -14.22 20.28 -8.63
CA ARG A 353 -13.37 21.38 -9.11
C ARG A 353 -13.95 22.25 -10.23
N ASN A 354 -15.13 21.94 -10.76
CA ASN A 354 -15.84 22.85 -11.66
C ASN A 354 -16.58 23.95 -10.87
N THR A 355 -15.88 25.03 -10.52
CA THR A 355 -16.41 26.14 -9.69
C THR A 355 -17.71 26.76 -10.19
N SER A 356 -18.06 26.60 -11.48
CA SER A 356 -19.28 27.15 -12.08
C SER A 356 -20.58 26.40 -11.70
N THR A 357 -20.50 25.17 -11.18
CA THR A 357 -21.68 24.32 -10.90
C THR A 357 -21.48 23.52 -9.62
N SER A 358 -21.68 24.09 -8.43
CA SER A 358 -21.63 23.45 -7.09
C SER A 358 -21.05 22.01 -7.05
N PRO A 359 -19.80 21.83 -7.50
CA PRO A 359 -19.39 20.58 -8.15
C PRO A 359 -19.11 19.52 -7.07
N GLN A 360 -18.67 19.98 -5.90
CA GLN A 360 -18.52 19.21 -4.68
C GLN A 360 -19.78 18.41 -4.30
N MET A 361 -20.99 18.95 -4.51
CA MET A 361 -22.23 18.20 -4.25
C MET A 361 -22.40 17.02 -5.19
N ILE A 362 -22.07 17.19 -6.48
CA ILE A 362 -22.13 16.11 -7.47
C ILE A 362 -21.07 15.05 -7.12
N ALA A 363 -19.86 15.46 -6.72
CA ALA A 363 -18.77 14.56 -6.36
C ALA A 363 -19.16 13.65 -5.20
N LEU A 364 -19.71 14.27 -4.16
CA LEU A 364 -20.14 13.57 -2.97
C LEU A 364 -21.39 12.71 -3.24
N LEU A 365 -22.34 13.19 -4.04
CA LEU A 365 -23.51 12.39 -4.44
C LEU A 365 -23.09 11.16 -5.24
N CYS A 366 -22.17 11.31 -6.21
CA CYS A 366 -21.59 10.19 -6.93
C CYS A 366 -20.87 9.21 -5.99
N SER A 367 -20.10 9.71 -5.02
CA SER A 367 -19.43 8.88 -4.01
C SER A 367 -20.44 8.06 -3.19
N VAL A 368 -21.51 8.70 -2.70
CA VAL A 368 -22.59 8.01 -1.97
C VAL A 368 -23.25 6.95 -2.85
N ILE A 369 -23.55 7.26 -4.12
CA ILE A 369 -24.14 6.29 -5.05
C ILE A 369 -23.20 5.10 -5.28
N ILE A 370 -21.91 5.34 -5.48
CA ILE A 370 -20.91 4.28 -5.69
C ILE A 370 -20.80 3.37 -4.46
N HIS A 371 -20.71 3.95 -3.25
CA HIS A 371 -20.68 3.17 -2.01
C HIS A 371 -21.99 2.42 -1.76
N PHE A 372 -23.14 3.04 -2.03
CA PHE A 372 -24.45 2.42 -1.86
C PHE A 372 -24.67 1.26 -2.84
N ILE A 373 -24.32 1.41 -4.12
CA ILE A 373 -24.36 0.33 -5.10
C ILE A 373 -23.46 -0.81 -4.65
N SER A 374 -22.23 -0.50 -4.20
CA SER A 374 -21.30 -1.53 -3.73
C SER A 374 -21.83 -2.26 -2.49
N PHE A 375 -22.43 -1.54 -1.55
CA PHE A 375 -23.13 -2.11 -0.40
C PHE A 375 -24.26 -3.05 -0.83
N MET A 376 -25.13 -2.61 -1.75
CA MET A 376 -26.24 -3.43 -2.24
C MET A 376 -25.77 -4.68 -2.97
N LEU A 377 -24.70 -4.58 -3.77
CA LEU A 377 -24.10 -5.73 -4.45
C LEU A 377 -23.49 -6.72 -3.44
N LEU A 378 -22.79 -6.25 -2.41
CA LEU A 378 -22.23 -7.12 -1.37
C LEU A 378 -23.32 -7.79 -0.54
N LEU A 379 -24.42 -7.08 -0.25
CA LEU A 379 -25.58 -7.61 0.48
C LEU A 379 -26.36 -8.63 -0.35
N TYR A 380 -26.55 -8.37 -1.65
CA TYR A 380 -27.31 -9.23 -2.55
C TYR A 380 -26.56 -10.51 -2.93
N TYR A 381 -25.30 -10.38 -3.35
CA TYR A 381 -24.53 -11.54 -3.84
C TYR A 381 -23.86 -12.33 -2.73
N THR A 382 -23.62 -11.73 -1.54
CA THR A 382 -22.93 -12.39 -0.41
C THR A 382 -21.69 -13.18 -0.84
N PRO A 383 -20.69 -12.53 -1.47
CA PRO A 383 -19.66 -13.24 -2.22
C PRO A 383 -18.66 -14.05 -1.37
N PHE A 384 -18.72 -13.88 -0.05
CA PHE A 384 -17.76 -14.46 0.88
C PHE A 384 -18.09 -15.92 1.20
N VAL A 385 -17.07 -16.70 1.52
CA VAL A 385 -17.24 -18.06 2.01
C VAL A 385 -17.61 -18.06 3.49
N ALA A 386 -16.94 -17.21 4.28
CA ALA A 386 -17.23 -17.06 5.70
C ALA A 386 -18.33 -16.00 5.92
N LYS A 387 -19.38 -16.39 6.69
CA LYS A 387 -20.46 -15.47 7.08
C LYS A 387 -19.94 -14.25 7.87
N PHE A 388 -18.86 -14.42 8.61
CA PHE A 388 -18.23 -13.35 9.40
C PHE A 388 -17.62 -12.27 8.49
N GLU A 389 -16.86 -12.67 7.47
CA GLU A 389 -16.26 -11.74 6.51
C GLU A 389 -17.33 -10.95 5.75
N ALA A 390 -18.44 -11.60 5.36
CA ALA A 390 -19.59 -10.92 4.77
C ALA A 390 -20.15 -9.83 5.69
N ARG A 391 -20.33 -10.14 6.99
CA ARG A 391 -20.83 -9.17 7.97
C ARG A 391 -19.89 -7.98 8.15
N ILE A 392 -18.57 -8.21 8.22
CA ILE A 392 -17.59 -7.11 8.29
C ILE A 392 -17.64 -6.27 7.01
N ALA A 393 -17.63 -6.89 5.83
CA ALA A 393 -17.64 -6.16 4.57
C ALA A 393 -18.89 -5.29 4.41
N VAL A 394 -20.05 -5.82 4.80
CA VAL A 394 -21.33 -5.08 4.83
C VAL A 394 -21.27 -3.92 5.84
N LEU A 395 -20.80 -4.18 7.07
CA LEU A 395 -20.66 -3.16 8.12
C LEU A 395 -19.72 -2.03 7.69
N MET A 396 -18.55 -2.37 7.14
CA MET A 396 -17.58 -1.41 6.62
C MET A 396 -18.19 -0.57 5.48
N SER A 397 -18.96 -1.18 4.59
CA SER A 397 -19.63 -0.47 3.50
C SER A 397 -20.70 0.51 4.01
N ILE A 398 -21.42 0.15 5.08
CA ILE A 398 -22.35 1.05 5.77
C ILE A 398 -21.59 2.23 6.39
N CYS A 399 -20.51 1.98 7.11
CA CYS A 399 -19.70 3.03 7.74
C CYS A 399 -19.14 4.02 6.70
N LEU A 400 -18.61 3.51 5.59
CA LEU A 400 -18.11 4.34 4.48
C LEU A 400 -19.23 5.16 3.81
N SER A 401 -20.40 4.57 3.60
CA SER A 401 -21.57 5.29 3.07
C SER A 401 -22.02 6.40 4.02
N GLY A 402 -22.09 6.09 5.32
CA GLY A 402 -22.42 7.06 6.36
C GLY A 402 -21.41 8.20 6.45
N ALA A 403 -20.11 7.89 6.36
CA ALA A 403 -19.05 8.90 6.30
C ALA A 403 -19.25 9.85 5.11
N CYS A 404 -19.56 9.32 3.93
CA CYS A 404 -19.83 10.14 2.74
C CYS A 404 -21.06 11.04 2.91
N VAL A 405 -22.15 10.54 3.51
CA VAL A 405 -23.34 11.36 3.79
C VAL A 405 -23.01 12.50 4.76
N ILE A 406 -22.20 12.23 5.79
CA ILE A 406 -21.79 13.25 6.76
C ILE A 406 -20.91 14.31 6.08
N SER A 407 -20.02 13.91 5.17
CA SER A 407 -19.27 14.83 4.32
C SER A 407 -20.20 15.75 3.50
N ILE A 408 -21.32 15.24 2.99
CA ILE A 408 -22.33 16.04 2.28
C ILE A 408 -22.97 17.06 3.22
N LEU A 409 -23.39 16.63 4.40
CA LEU A 409 -24.05 17.51 5.37
C LEU A 409 -23.12 18.65 5.81
N LEU A 410 -21.84 18.35 6.08
CA LEU A 410 -20.83 19.37 6.37
C LEU A 410 -20.68 20.37 5.22
N LEU A 411 -20.65 19.87 3.98
CA LEU A 411 -20.52 20.71 2.80
C LEU A 411 -21.73 21.65 2.59
N GLN A 412 -22.92 21.20 2.99
CA GLN A 412 -24.14 22.02 2.94
C GLN A 412 -24.20 23.09 4.04
N GLY A 413 -23.15 23.23 4.85
CA GLY A 413 -23.13 24.16 5.98
C GLY A 413 -24.05 23.74 7.11
N VAL A 414 -24.40 22.44 7.20
CA VAL A 414 -25.12 21.92 8.36
C VAL A 414 -24.13 21.86 9.51
N ASP A 415 -24.41 22.63 10.57
CA ASP A 415 -23.61 22.61 11.79
C ASP A 415 -23.69 21.22 12.44
N ILE A 416 -22.65 20.41 12.24
CA ILE A 416 -22.54 19.10 12.87
C ILE A 416 -21.87 19.29 14.24
N PRO A 417 -22.52 18.88 15.34
CA PRO A 417 -21.88 18.93 16.66
C PRO A 417 -20.54 18.19 16.63
N SER A 418 -19.49 18.77 17.22
CA SER A 418 -18.14 18.17 17.22
C SER A 418 -18.15 16.71 17.74
N VAL A 419 -19.08 16.38 18.65
CA VAL A 419 -19.32 15.02 19.15
C VAL A 419 -19.62 14.04 18.01
N VAL A 420 -20.49 14.40 17.06
CA VAL A 420 -20.82 13.56 15.90
C VAL A 420 -19.59 13.39 15.02
N MET A 421 -18.78 14.43 14.84
CA MET A 421 -17.55 14.33 14.06
C MET A 421 -16.52 13.41 14.72
N TYR A 422 -16.31 13.51 16.04
CA TYR A 422 -15.46 12.56 16.78
C TYR A 422 -16.00 11.12 16.73
N ILE A 423 -17.32 10.95 16.75
CA ILE A 423 -17.94 9.62 16.56
C ILE A 423 -17.64 9.09 15.16
N VAL A 424 -17.66 9.93 14.12
CA VAL A 424 -17.39 9.50 12.73
C VAL A 424 -15.92 9.17 12.51
N ILE A 425 -14.99 10.00 13.00
CA ILE A 425 -13.56 9.67 13.01
C ILE A 425 -13.33 8.39 13.82
N GLY A 426 -13.97 8.28 14.98
CA GLY A 426 -13.92 7.10 15.83
C GLY A 426 -14.44 5.87 15.12
N ILE A 427 -15.58 5.92 14.45
CA ILE A 427 -16.15 4.79 13.72
C ILE A 427 -15.25 4.43 12.54
N ASN A 428 -14.80 5.38 11.73
CA ASN A 428 -13.97 5.05 10.56
C ASN A 428 -12.55 4.61 10.93
N GLY A 429 -12.00 5.08 12.06
CA GLY A 429 -10.66 4.70 12.52
C GLY A 429 -10.65 3.52 13.48
N LEU A 430 -11.47 3.53 14.52
CA LEU A 430 -11.52 2.54 15.59
C LEU A 430 -12.36 1.31 15.23
N LEU A 431 -13.49 1.44 14.51
CA LEU A 431 -14.31 0.26 14.19
C LEU A 431 -13.55 -0.77 13.35
N PRO A 432 -12.74 -0.40 12.34
CA PRO A 432 -11.96 -1.38 11.61
C PRO A 432 -10.90 -2.03 12.50
N LEU A 433 -10.29 -1.27 13.41
CA LEU A 433 -9.36 -1.82 14.41
C LEU A 433 -10.06 -2.86 15.31
N LEU A 434 -11.26 -2.56 15.78
CA LEU A 434 -12.05 -3.44 16.63
C LEU A 434 -12.57 -4.66 15.86
N ALA A 435 -13.07 -4.48 14.64
CA ALA A 435 -13.54 -5.57 13.78
C ALA A 435 -12.42 -6.56 13.49
N VAL A 436 -11.21 -6.05 13.30
CA VAL A 436 -10.03 -6.87 13.07
C VAL A 436 -9.55 -7.53 14.37
N GLY A 437 -9.51 -6.82 15.50
CA GLY A 437 -9.19 -7.42 16.81
C GLY A 437 -10.19 -8.50 17.21
N PHE A 438 -11.48 -8.29 16.91
CA PHE A 438 -12.54 -9.27 17.11
C PHE A 438 -12.45 -10.43 16.13
N GLY A 439 -12.10 -10.18 14.86
CA GLY A 439 -11.83 -11.21 13.87
C GLY A 439 -10.70 -12.14 14.29
N LEU A 440 -9.59 -11.57 14.79
CA LEU A 440 -8.51 -12.34 15.40
C LEU A 440 -8.98 -13.18 16.58
N TYR A 441 -9.75 -12.57 17.47
CA TYR A 441 -10.25 -13.25 18.65
C TYR A 441 -11.16 -14.43 18.26
N LEU A 442 -12.07 -14.21 17.30
CA LEU A 442 -12.95 -15.25 16.78
C LEU A 442 -12.18 -16.35 16.05
N GLU A 443 -11.21 -16.01 15.20
CA GLU A 443 -10.39 -16.99 14.48
C GLU A 443 -9.54 -17.81 15.45
N TRP A 444 -8.96 -17.17 16.47
CA TRP A 444 -8.23 -17.86 17.53
C TRP A 444 -9.14 -18.79 18.34
N SER A 445 -10.33 -18.30 18.71
CA SER A 445 -11.33 -19.09 19.44
C SER A 445 -11.91 -20.22 18.59
N SER A 446 -12.12 -20.00 17.29
CA SER A 446 -12.70 -20.97 16.37
C SER A 446 -11.68 -22.03 15.97
N GLY A 447 -10.42 -21.66 15.73
CA GLY A 447 -9.34 -22.61 15.46
C GLY A 447 -9.21 -23.60 16.62
N LYS A 448 -9.22 -23.10 17.86
CA LYS A 448 -9.23 -23.96 19.04
C LYS A 448 -10.46 -24.88 19.10
N ALA A 449 -11.66 -24.35 18.82
CA ALA A 449 -12.89 -25.14 18.85
C ALA A 449 -12.96 -26.17 17.71
N ASP A 450 -12.45 -25.84 16.52
CA ASP A 450 -12.43 -26.72 15.36
C ASP A 450 -11.39 -27.83 15.54
N ASP A 451 -10.23 -27.56 16.14
CA ASP A 451 -9.26 -28.59 16.48
C ASP A 451 -9.85 -29.57 17.52
N GLU A 452 -10.49 -29.05 18.57
CA GLU A 452 -11.21 -29.87 19.56
C GLU A 452 -12.36 -30.68 18.90
N ARG A 453 -13.06 -30.08 17.93
CA ARG A 453 -14.17 -30.73 17.23
C ARG A 453 -13.69 -31.79 16.24
N LYS A 454 -12.62 -31.54 15.49
CA LYS A 454 -11.98 -32.52 14.59
C LYS A 454 -11.45 -33.69 15.39
N GLU A 455 -10.77 -33.44 16.51
CA GLU A 455 -10.31 -34.50 17.40
C GLU A 455 -11.49 -35.35 17.91
N LYS A 456 -12.61 -34.71 18.27
CA LYS A 456 -13.83 -35.40 18.70
C LYS A 456 -14.55 -36.14 17.57
N GLU A 457 -14.65 -35.57 16.38
CA GLU A 457 -15.29 -36.18 15.21
C GLU A 457 -14.46 -37.35 14.68
N GLU A 458 -13.13 -37.23 14.66
CA GLU A 458 -12.21 -38.32 14.32
C GLU A 458 -12.31 -39.44 15.34
N MET A 459 -12.35 -39.11 16.64
CA MET A 459 -12.58 -40.09 17.70
C MET A 459 -13.94 -40.78 17.55
N ASN A 460 -15.00 -40.05 17.21
CA ASN A 460 -16.33 -40.60 16.98
C ASN A 460 -16.40 -41.47 15.71
N ARG A 461 -15.78 -41.06 14.60
CA ARG A 461 -15.71 -41.84 13.35
C ARG A 461 -14.96 -43.14 13.57
N LEU A 462 -13.80 -43.07 14.22
CA LEU A 462 -13.07 -44.26 14.66
C LEU A 462 -14.04 -45.13 15.47
N THR A 463 -14.70 -44.59 16.50
CA THR A 463 -15.65 -45.33 17.36
C THR A 463 -16.77 -46.01 16.57
N GLN A 464 -17.37 -45.35 15.59
CA GLN A 464 -18.42 -45.95 14.75
C GLN A 464 -17.88 -47.05 13.83
N GLU A 465 -16.72 -46.86 13.23
CA GLU A 465 -16.13 -47.87 12.34
C GLU A 465 -15.70 -49.13 13.10
N ILE A 466 -15.25 -48.94 14.34
CA ILE A 466 -14.92 -49.97 15.32
C ILE A 466 -16.15 -50.80 15.66
N GLU A 467 -17.27 -50.15 15.95
CA GLU A 467 -18.54 -50.80 16.25
C GLU A 467 -19.06 -51.57 15.04
N LYS A 468 -19.04 -50.96 13.85
CA LYS A 468 -19.47 -51.61 12.62
C LYS A 468 -18.65 -52.86 12.30
N LYS A 469 -17.31 -52.79 12.41
CA LYS A 469 -16.45 -53.97 12.20
C LYS A 469 -16.67 -55.07 13.24
N LEU A 470 -16.92 -54.70 14.51
CA LEU A 470 -17.30 -55.65 15.56
C LEU A 470 -18.61 -56.36 15.23
N GLU A 471 -19.59 -55.63 14.71
CA GLU A 471 -20.89 -56.18 14.35
C GLU A 471 -20.81 -57.10 13.12
N ASP A 472 -20.04 -56.70 12.09
CA ASP A 472 -19.75 -57.54 10.93
C ASP A 472 -19.00 -58.83 11.31
N GLU A 473 -18.03 -58.76 12.25
CA GLU A 473 -17.28 -59.92 12.73
C GLU A 473 -18.16 -60.86 13.57
N LYS A 474 -19.01 -60.29 14.45
CA LYS A 474 -20.00 -61.06 15.22
C LYS A 474 -20.97 -61.81 14.29
N LYS A 475 -21.44 -61.15 13.23
CA LYS A 475 -22.32 -61.76 12.24
C LYS A 475 -21.63 -62.91 11.49
N ARG A 476 -20.35 -62.75 11.11
CA ARG A 476 -19.55 -63.85 10.51
C ARG A 476 -19.34 -65.02 11.46
N GLU A 477 -19.12 -64.77 12.75
CA GLU A 477 -19.00 -65.84 13.75
C GLU A 477 -20.33 -66.60 13.93
N GLU A 478 -21.46 -65.89 13.96
CA GLU A 478 -22.80 -66.51 14.00
C GLU A 478 -23.07 -67.35 12.75
N GLU A 479 -22.71 -66.85 11.56
CA GLU A 479 -22.80 -67.59 10.29
C GLU A 479 -21.90 -68.84 10.27
N MET A 480 -20.65 -68.74 10.76
CA MET A 480 -19.75 -69.90 10.89
C MET A 480 -20.27 -70.93 11.91
N MET A 481 -20.80 -70.48 13.05
CA MET A 481 -21.38 -71.39 14.04
C MET A 481 -22.62 -72.09 13.49
N ALA A 482 -23.52 -71.37 12.81
CA ALA A 482 -24.67 -71.95 12.14
C ALA A 482 -24.27 -72.97 11.07
N ALA A 483 -23.24 -72.68 10.27
CA ALA A 483 -22.71 -73.61 9.28
C ALA A 483 -22.10 -74.87 9.93
N SER A 484 -21.40 -74.73 11.06
CA SER A 484 -20.83 -75.87 11.79
C SER A 484 -21.91 -76.79 12.42
N VAL A 485 -23.02 -76.21 12.86
CA VAL A 485 -24.18 -76.96 13.38
C VAL A 485 -24.92 -77.67 12.25
N SER A 486 -25.02 -77.06 11.08
CA SER A 486 -25.60 -77.68 9.88
C SER A 486 -24.78 -78.85 9.32
N MET A 487 -23.48 -78.95 9.63
CA MET A 487 -22.61 -80.02 9.15
C MET A 487 -22.56 -81.27 10.05
N ASN A 488 -23.30 -81.30 11.16
CA ASN A 488 -23.28 -82.42 12.10
C ASN A 488 -24.70 -82.97 12.40
N PRO A 489 -25.32 -83.73 11.49
CA PRO A 489 -26.68 -84.28 11.68
C PRO A 489 -26.78 -85.50 12.62
N ALA A 490 -25.70 -85.91 13.30
CA ALA A 490 -25.65 -87.22 13.97
C ALA A 490 -25.95 -87.25 15.49
N LEU A 491 -26.41 -86.17 16.12
CA LEU A 491 -26.65 -86.18 17.58
C LEU A 491 -27.95 -85.47 17.98
N GLN A 492 -29.09 -86.02 17.56
CA GLN A 492 -30.38 -85.82 18.23
C GLN A 492 -30.72 -87.07 19.06
N VAL A 493 -30.48 -87.02 20.37
CA VAL A 493 -31.06 -87.97 21.34
C VAL A 493 -31.48 -87.21 22.60
N THR A 494 -32.79 -87.00 22.69
CA THR A 494 -33.68 -87.16 23.86
C THR A 494 -33.27 -86.57 25.23
N SER A 495 -34.06 -85.61 25.74
CA SER A 495 -34.54 -85.66 27.12
C SER A 495 -35.77 -84.77 27.36
N THR A 496 -36.83 -85.40 27.86
CA THR A 496 -38.14 -84.85 28.20
C THR A 496 -38.24 -84.62 29.72
N THR A 497 -38.97 -83.55 30.12
CA THR A 497 -39.81 -83.39 31.34
C THR A 497 -39.33 -83.84 32.73
N ALA A 498 -39.37 -82.92 33.72
CA ALA A 498 -39.99 -83.12 35.05
C ALA A 498 -40.07 -81.82 35.88
N THR A 499 -41.12 -81.74 36.71
CA THR A 499 -41.67 -80.63 37.49
C THR A 499 -41.30 -80.65 39.00
N THR A 500 -41.42 -79.48 39.65
CA THR A 500 -41.86 -79.16 41.04
C THR A 500 -41.11 -79.60 42.33
N ASP A 501 -41.08 -78.62 43.26
CA ASP A 501 -41.20 -78.65 44.74
C ASP A 501 -39.99 -78.70 45.72
N ALA A 502 -39.87 -77.58 46.48
CA ALA A 502 -39.80 -77.37 47.94
C ALA A 502 -38.74 -78.00 48.89
N SER A 503 -38.12 -77.08 49.67
CA SER A 503 -37.81 -77.11 51.14
C SER A 503 -36.48 -77.74 51.69
N PRO A 504 -36.06 -77.45 52.96
CA PRO A 504 -34.71 -76.90 53.26
C PRO A 504 -33.90 -77.72 54.32
N HIS A 505 -32.68 -77.24 54.63
CA HIS A 505 -31.69 -77.75 55.63
C HIS A 505 -31.00 -79.08 55.22
N THR A 506 -29.70 -79.34 55.41
CA THR A 506 -28.79 -79.06 56.54
C THR A 506 -27.31 -79.25 56.11
N LYS A 507 -26.41 -78.76 56.97
CA LYS A 507 -24.95 -78.61 56.92
C LYS A 507 -24.05 -79.84 56.59
N THR A 508 -22.88 -79.45 56.03
CA THR A 508 -21.47 -79.84 56.29
C THR A 508 -20.79 -81.03 55.62
N ASN A 509 -19.54 -80.71 55.22
CA ASN A 509 -18.38 -81.52 54.77
C ASN A 509 -18.41 -81.87 53.27
N GLY A 510 -17.53 -81.38 52.40
CA GLY A 510 -16.12 -81.02 52.60
C GLY A 510 -15.25 -82.08 51.92
N HIS A 511 -15.04 -81.96 50.60
CA HIS A 511 -13.77 -82.21 49.91
C HIS A 511 -13.93 -82.12 48.37
N ASN A 512 -13.21 -81.14 47.80
CA ASN A 512 -12.49 -81.19 46.52
C ASN A 512 -13.22 -81.70 45.26
N PHE A 513 -13.93 -80.83 44.54
CA PHE A 513 -14.09 -80.98 43.08
C PHE A 513 -14.58 -79.67 42.43
N LEU A 514 -13.66 -78.77 42.05
CA LEU A 514 -13.95 -77.67 41.12
C LEU A 514 -12.69 -77.23 40.36
N PRO A 515 -12.30 -77.91 39.25
CA PRO A 515 -11.44 -77.31 38.22
C PRO A 515 -12.21 -76.71 37.04
N SER A 516 -13.47 -77.11 36.80
CA SER A 516 -14.13 -76.92 35.49
C SER A 516 -14.68 -75.51 35.17
N VAL A 517 -14.96 -74.67 36.18
CA VAL A 517 -15.48 -73.30 35.94
C VAL A 517 -14.36 -72.30 35.65
N ARG A 518 -13.12 -72.60 36.06
CA ARG A 518 -11.98 -71.69 35.87
C ARG A 518 -11.48 -71.69 34.41
N GLU A 519 -11.49 -72.85 33.76
CA GLU A 519 -11.12 -73.01 32.34
C GLU A 519 -12.08 -72.28 31.39
N THR A 520 -13.39 -72.34 31.64
CA THR A 520 -14.40 -71.70 30.78
C THR A 520 -14.38 -70.17 30.89
N VAL A 521 -14.04 -69.60 32.04
CA VAL A 521 -13.85 -68.16 32.22
C VAL A 521 -12.57 -67.68 31.54
N GLU A 522 -11.46 -68.43 31.66
CA GLU A 522 -10.20 -68.10 30.99
C GLU A 522 -10.32 -68.16 29.47
N GLU A 523 -11.05 -69.14 28.93
CA GLU A 523 -11.26 -69.25 27.49
C GLU A 523 -12.11 -68.10 26.93
N ARG A 524 -13.18 -67.69 27.64
CA ARG A 524 -13.95 -66.48 27.28
C ARG A 524 -13.10 -65.22 27.35
N ARG A 525 -12.22 -65.10 28.35
CA ARG A 525 -11.28 -63.97 28.45
C ARG A 525 -10.28 -63.95 27.29
N ARG A 526 -9.75 -65.12 26.90
CA ARG A 526 -8.84 -65.23 25.72
C ARG A 526 -9.56 -64.86 24.42
N LYS A 527 -10.80 -65.29 24.22
CA LYS A 527 -11.62 -64.92 23.06
C LYS A 527 -11.93 -63.42 23.03
N GLN A 528 -12.34 -62.83 24.16
CA GLN A 528 -12.57 -61.39 24.27
C GLN A 528 -11.29 -60.58 24.01
N LEU A 529 -10.15 -61.01 24.56
CA LEU A 529 -8.86 -60.34 24.36
C LEU A 529 -8.43 -60.41 22.88
N LYS A 530 -8.65 -61.56 22.21
CA LYS A 530 -8.35 -61.71 20.79
C LYS A 530 -9.19 -60.77 19.92
N ARG A 531 -10.50 -60.63 20.21
CA ARG A 531 -11.37 -59.66 19.51
C ARG A 531 -10.94 -58.22 19.75
N LEU A 532 -10.57 -57.88 20.99
CA LEU A 532 -10.03 -56.55 21.30
C LEU A 532 -8.76 -56.24 20.51
N ARG A 533 -7.83 -57.20 20.38
CA ARG A 533 -6.62 -57.05 19.57
C ARG A 533 -6.92 -56.90 18.08
N LEU A 534 -7.77 -57.77 17.51
CA LEU A 534 -8.18 -57.68 16.11
C LEU A 534 -8.87 -56.34 15.80
N ASN A 535 -9.69 -55.86 16.73
CA ASN A 535 -10.35 -54.57 16.58
C ASN A 535 -9.36 -53.40 16.74
N GLN A 536 -8.39 -53.48 17.65
CA GLN A 536 -7.30 -52.51 17.75
C GLN A 536 -6.42 -52.49 16.49
N GLU A 537 -6.12 -53.65 15.91
CA GLU A 537 -5.38 -53.77 14.65
C GLU A 537 -6.18 -53.20 13.46
N ALA A 538 -7.48 -53.49 13.39
CA ALA A 538 -8.37 -52.95 12.36
C ALA A 538 -8.52 -51.42 12.45
N LYS A 539 -8.53 -50.84 13.67
CA LYS A 539 -8.48 -49.39 13.91
C LYS A 539 -7.17 -48.79 13.44
N ALA A 540 -6.06 -49.38 13.87
CA ALA A 540 -4.72 -48.90 13.51
C ALA A 540 -4.53 -48.92 11.99
N LYS A 541 -5.02 -49.98 11.31
CA LYS A 541 -4.97 -50.06 9.86
C LYS A 541 -5.75 -48.94 9.17
N VAL A 542 -7.00 -48.68 9.58
CA VAL A 542 -7.80 -47.60 8.98
C VAL A 542 -7.19 -46.23 9.23
N ARG A 543 -6.72 -45.99 10.46
CA ARG A 543 -6.03 -44.74 10.80
C ARG A 543 -4.82 -44.55 9.89
N ASN A 544 -3.97 -45.57 9.75
CA ASN A 544 -2.81 -45.52 8.87
C ASN A 544 -3.19 -45.30 7.40
N ASP A 545 -4.25 -45.96 6.91
CA ASP A 545 -4.73 -45.80 5.53
C ASP A 545 -5.25 -44.37 5.29
N LEU A 546 -5.97 -43.79 6.25
CA LEU A 546 -6.45 -42.41 6.20
C LEU A 546 -5.29 -41.40 6.30
N GLU A 547 -4.34 -41.62 7.21
CA GLU A 547 -3.13 -40.80 7.33
C GLU A 547 -2.35 -40.82 6.01
N MET A 548 -2.17 -42.01 5.40
CA MET A 548 -1.52 -42.14 4.09
C MET A 548 -2.28 -41.41 2.97
N GLU A 549 -3.61 -41.46 2.94
CA GLU A 549 -4.42 -40.72 1.97
C GLU A 549 -4.30 -39.21 2.17
N THR A 550 -4.31 -38.73 3.42
CA THR A 550 -4.11 -37.31 3.72
C THR A 550 -2.71 -36.83 3.38
N LEU A 551 -1.67 -37.63 3.63
CA LEU A 551 -0.30 -37.32 3.23
C LEU A 551 -0.18 -37.23 1.72
N LYS A 552 -0.79 -38.17 0.99
CA LYS A 552 -0.78 -38.14 -0.49
C LYS A 552 -1.51 -36.91 -1.04
N LEU A 553 -2.67 -36.56 -0.47
CA LEU A 553 -3.39 -35.35 -0.87
C LEU A 553 -2.60 -34.08 -0.56
N ASN A 554 -1.88 -34.03 0.56
CA ASN A 554 -1.02 -32.89 0.90
C ASN A 554 0.19 -32.79 -0.04
N ASP A 555 0.77 -33.92 -0.45
CA ASP A 555 1.88 -33.98 -1.41
C ASP A 555 1.42 -33.49 -2.80
N ASP A 556 0.29 -34.04 -3.30
CA ASP A 556 -0.34 -33.61 -4.55
C ASP A 556 -0.70 -32.11 -4.53
N GLN A 557 -1.19 -31.59 -3.39
CA GLN A 557 -1.49 -30.17 -3.21
C GLN A 557 -0.22 -29.31 -3.22
N GLY A 558 0.87 -29.79 -2.59
CA GLY A 558 2.16 -29.12 -2.56
C GLY A 558 2.73 -28.91 -3.96
N ASP A 559 2.63 -29.92 -4.83
CA ASP A 559 3.05 -29.81 -6.24
C ASP A 559 2.23 -28.78 -7.03
N VAL A 560 0.91 -28.73 -6.80
CA VAL A 560 0.02 -27.73 -7.41
C VAL A 560 0.36 -26.32 -6.92
N ASP A 561 0.61 -26.15 -5.63
CA ASP A 561 0.97 -24.87 -5.04
C ASP A 561 2.33 -24.37 -5.55
N LEU A 562 3.33 -25.25 -5.63
CA LEU A 562 4.64 -24.94 -6.22
C LEU A 562 4.52 -24.47 -7.69
N PHE A 563 3.62 -25.10 -8.46
CA PHE A 563 3.35 -24.69 -9.82
C PHE A 563 2.67 -23.31 -9.90
N ILE A 564 1.68 -23.05 -9.03
CA ILE A 564 1.01 -21.74 -8.93
C ILE A 564 2.03 -20.68 -8.54
N ASP A 565 2.84 -20.91 -7.52
CA ASP A 565 3.81 -19.95 -7.00
C ASP A 565 4.87 -19.58 -8.03
N ARG A 566 5.38 -20.57 -8.79
CA ARG A 566 6.29 -20.32 -9.90
C ARG A 566 5.66 -19.43 -10.97
N SER A 567 4.39 -19.68 -11.29
CA SER A 567 3.63 -18.91 -12.28
C SER A 567 3.34 -17.48 -11.81
N VAL A 568 2.92 -17.33 -10.55
CA VAL A 568 2.66 -16.05 -9.88
C VAL A 568 3.94 -15.22 -9.82
N LYS A 569 5.06 -15.83 -9.39
CA LYS A 569 6.37 -15.17 -9.31
C LYS A 569 6.82 -14.65 -10.67
N THR A 570 6.71 -15.47 -11.73
CA THR A 570 7.09 -15.09 -13.09
C THR A 570 6.27 -13.90 -13.58
N ARG A 571 4.94 -13.93 -13.40
CA ARG A 571 4.04 -12.84 -13.82
C ARG A 571 4.29 -11.57 -13.03
N LEU A 572 4.51 -11.67 -11.71
CA LEU A 572 4.83 -10.51 -10.89
C LEU A 572 6.18 -9.90 -11.27
N GLN A 573 7.21 -10.72 -11.46
CA GLN A 573 8.53 -10.24 -11.90
C GLN A 573 8.44 -9.50 -13.23
N LEU A 574 7.69 -10.03 -14.20
CA LEU A 574 7.45 -9.35 -15.47
C LEU A 574 6.72 -8.00 -15.26
N PHE A 575 5.66 -7.98 -14.45
CA PHE A 575 4.94 -6.75 -14.13
C PHE A 575 5.85 -5.70 -13.46
N LEU A 576 6.65 -6.11 -12.48
CA LEU A 576 7.58 -5.22 -11.76
C LEU A 576 8.69 -4.69 -12.66
N MET A 577 9.17 -5.50 -13.60
CA MET A 577 10.15 -5.07 -14.59
C MET A 577 9.56 -4.00 -15.51
N ILE A 578 8.38 -4.26 -16.07
CA ILE A 578 7.67 -3.30 -16.94
C ILE A 578 7.37 -2.02 -16.15
N ALA A 579 6.86 -2.14 -14.92
CA ALA A 579 6.57 -1.01 -14.05
C ALA A 579 7.84 -0.23 -13.67
N GLY A 580 8.96 -0.90 -13.41
CA GLY A 580 10.24 -0.25 -13.13
C GLY A 580 10.72 0.59 -14.31
N VAL A 581 10.65 0.05 -15.53
CA VAL A 581 11.03 0.77 -16.76
C VAL A 581 10.10 1.97 -17.00
N LEU A 582 8.78 1.76 -16.93
CA LEU A 582 7.80 2.84 -17.12
C LEU A 582 7.94 3.93 -16.04
N GLY A 583 8.15 3.53 -14.79
CA GLY A 583 8.41 4.45 -13.68
C GLY A 583 9.69 5.27 -13.88
N ALA A 584 10.77 4.66 -14.38
CA ALA A 584 12.00 5.38 -14.71
C ALA A 584 11.81 6.38 -15.85
N VAL A 585 11.02 6.03 -16.88
CA VAL A 585 10.67 6.96 -17.97
C VAL A 585 9.83 8.12 -17.44
N ALA A 586 8.79 7.84 -16.63
CA ALA A 586 7.96 8.88 -16.03
C ALA A 586 8.78 9.81 -15.13
N LEU A 587 9.67 9.28 -14.31
CA LEU A 587 10.57 10.06 -13.47
C LEU A 587 11.51 10.93 -14.33
N SER A 588 12.07 10.38 -15.39
CA SER A 588 12.95 11.12 -16.31
C SER A 588 12.21 12.28 -16.98
N LEU A 589 10.95 12.07 -17.40
CA LEU A 589 10.10 13.13 -17.94
C LEU A 589 9.82 14.22 -16.90
N CYS A 590 9.53 13.85 -15.64
CA CYS A 590 9.37 14.83 -14.57
C CYS A 590 10.65 15.65 -14.34
N VAL A 591 11.82 15.01 -14.31
CA VAL A 591 13.12 15.69 -14.14
C VAL A 591 13.40 16.63 -15.31
N ILE A 592 13.19 16.19 -16.55
CA ILE A 592 13.31 17.05 -17.74
C ILE A 592 12.32 18.22 -17.66
N GLY A 593 11.09 17.97 -17.20
CA GLY A 593 10.08 19.01 -16.99
C GLY A 593 10.50 20.07 -15.98
N VAL A 594 11.15 19.67 -14.88
CA VAL A 594 11.71 20.60 -13.89
C VAL A 594 12.86 21.41 -14.51
N ILE A 595 13.82 20.75 -15.15
CA ILE A 595 14.99 21.41 -15.76
C ILE A 595 14.56 22.39 -16.86
N THR A 596 13.62 22.00 -17.72
CA THR A 596 13.16 22.87 -18.82
C THR A 596 12.38 24.09 -18.31
N ARG A 597 11.68 23.97 -17.17
CA ARG A 597 10.98 25.10 -16.54
C ARG A 597 11.95 26.21 -16.14
N GLU A 598 13.06 25.86 -15.48
CA GLU A 598 14.06 26.82 -14.99
C GLU A 598 14.67 27.66 -16.11
N THR A 599 14.76 27.11 -17.33
CA THR A 599 15.44 27.79 -18.45
C THR A 599 14.64 28.92 -19.12
N SER A 600 13.35 29.11 -18.80
CA SER A 600 12.45 29.77 -19.78
C SER A 600 12.02 31.22 -19.51
N THR A 601 11.94 31.75 -18.28
CA THR A 601 11.43 33.14 -18.08
C THR A 601 11.88 33.86 -16.80
N VAL A 602 12.07 33.15 -15.68
CA VAL A 602 12.45 33.74 -14.39
C VAL A 602 13.93 33.55 -14.14
N LEU A 603 14.66 34.66 -14.03
CA LEU A 603 16.04 34.69 -13.61
C LEU A 603 16.06 34.67 -12.08
N GLY A 604 16.55 33.56 -11.52
CA GLY A 604 16.61 33.35 -10.09
C GLY A 604 17.44 34.41 -9.34
N PRO A 605 17.28 34.48 -8.00
CA PRO A 605 17.91 35.46 -7.14
C PRO A 605 19.39 35.19 -6.86
N PHE A 606 19.90 34.02 -7.24
CA PHE A 606 21.27 33.61 -6.98
C PHE A 606 22.22 34.02 -8.11
N PRO A 607 23.50 34.28 -7.79
CA PRO A 607 24.47 34.80 -8.74
C PRO A 607 24.91 33.73 -9.74
N SER A 608 24.17 33.60 -10.84
CA SER A 608 24.69 33.10 -12.12
C SER A 608 25.84 34.01 -12.57
N PRO A 609 26.79 33.59 -13.45
CA PRO A 609 27.79 34.50 -14.03
C PRO A 609 27.14 35.83 -14.37
N ALA A 610 27.60 36.89 -13.71
CA ALA A 610 26.97 38.20 -13.73
C ALA A 610 27.13 38.75 -15.14
N ASN A 611 26.17 38.47 -16.01
CA ASN A 611 26.18 38.89 -17.40
C ASN A 611 24.89 39.65 -17.71
N THR A 612 24.84 40.31 -18.86
CA THR A 612 23.66 41.10 -19.24
C THR A 612 22.40 40.26 -19.28
N GLU A 613 22.48 38.99 -19.68
CA GLU A 613 21.33 38.09 -19.75
C GLU A 613 20.71 37.80 -18.39
N THR A 614 21.54 37.59 -17.36
CA THR A 614 21.13 37.15 -16.02
C THR A 614 20.90 38.32 -15.08
N GLU A 615 21.70 39.37 -15.16
CA GLU A 615 21.60 40.53 -14.27
C GLU A 615 20.68 41.61 -14.83
N LEU A 616 20.78 41.89 -16.12
CA LEU A 616 20.02 42.95 -16.77
C LEU A 616 18.94 42.38 -17.68
N ALA A 617 18.49 41.14 -17.45
CA ALA A 617 17.44 40.50 -18.24
C ALA A 617 17.67 40.60 -19.77
N GLY A 618 18.91 40.55 -20.23
CA GLY A 618 19.31 40.64 -21.64
C GLY A 618 19.52 42.07 -22.17
N TYR A 619 19.25 43.11 -21.38
CA TYR A 619 19.50 44.50 -21.77
C TYR A 619 20.99 44.84 -21.67
N SER A 620 21.46 45.67 -22.59
CA SER A 620 22.89 45.98 -22.78
C SER A 620 23.48 46.90 -21.71
N SER A 621 22.62 47.62 -20.97
CA SER A 621 23.04 48.57 -19.94
C SER A 621 21.97 48.72 -18.86
N TRP A 622 22.34 49.25 -17.68
CA TRP A 622 21.37 49.55 -16.60
C TRP A 622 20.31 50.57 -17.03
N ASN A 623 20.69 51.56 -17.84
CA ASN A 623 19.74 52.53 -18.37
C ASN A 623 18.69 51.83 -19.24
N ASP A 624 19.13 50.97 -20.15
CA ASP A 624 18.24 50.21 -21.01
C ASP A 624 17.33 49.26 -20.19
N PHE A 625 17.88 48.60 -19.18
CA PHE A 625 17.11 47.80 -18.23
C PHE A 625 16.01 48.61 -17.51
N ARG A 626 16.34 49.75 -16.89
CA ARG A 626 15.34 50.55 -16.15
C ARG A 626 14.29 51.23 -17.03
N TYR A 627 14.58 51.45 -18.31
CA TYR A 627 13.61 51.97 -19.27
C TYR A 627 12.69 50.90 -19.84
N ASN A 628 13.08 49.63 -19.77
CA ASN A 628 12.30 48.53 -20.34
C ASN A 628 11.77 47.56 -19.28
N CYS A 629 12.07 47.77 -18.01
CA CYS A 629 11.65 46.90 -16.91
C CYS A 629 11.02 47.71 -15.76
N CYS A 630 10.12 47.06 -15.06
CA CYS A 630 9.38 47.61 -13.93
C CYS A 630 9.54 46.73 -12.70
N CYS A 631 9.85 47.36 -11.56
CA CYS A 631 9.90 46.66 -10.29
C CYS A 631 8.54 46.71 -9.60
N THR A 632 8.03 45.55 -9.20
CA THR A 632 6.83 45.45 -8.37
C THR A 632 7.23 45.40 -6.91
N GLN A 633 6.65 46.28 -6.09
CA GLN A 633 6.88 46.26 -4.65
C GLN A 633 5.96 45.23 -3.99
N ASN A 634 6.54 44.19 -3.40
CA ASN A 634 5.75 43.29 -2.56
C ASN A 634 5.57 43.93 -1.18
N THR A 635 4.37 44.46 -0.92
CA THR A 635 4.05 45.20 0.32
C THR A 635 3.84 44.29 1.53
N ASN A 636 3.76 42.97 1.35
CA ASN A 636 3.61 41.98 2.43
C ASN A 636 4.75 40.95 2.39
N PRO A 637 5.96 41.28 2.90
CA PRO A 637 7.03 40.30 3.07
C PRO A 637 6.78 39.26 4.18
N THR A 638 5.65 39.37 4.89
CA THR A 638 5.34 38.55 6.06
C THR A 638 4.68 37.24 5.68
N LYS A 639 5.41 36.12 5.80
CA LYS A 639 4.98 34.91 6.55
C LYS A 639 5.95 33.72 6.48
N GLY A 640 6.92 33.69 5.57
CA GLY A 640 7.81 32.54 5.37
C GLY A 640 9.16 32.63 6.10
N GLY A 641 9.18 32.56 7.44
CA GLY A 641 10.32 32.11 8.28
C GLY A 641 11.67 32.86 8.27
N GLU A 642 12.02 33.58 7.20
CA GLU A 642 13.23 34.39 7.08
C GLU A 642 12.84 35.69 6.36
N ASN A 643 13.15 36.84 6.96
CA ASN A 643 12.84 38.17 6.42
C ASN A 643 13.64 38.42 5.12
N ARG A 644 13.21 37.81 4.01
CA ARG A 644 13.80 38.01 2.69
C ARG A 644 12.99 39.04 1.93
N LEU A 645 13.51 40.25 1.78
CA LEU A 645 12.95 41.22 0.86
C LEU A 645 13.42 40.86 -0.55
N ILE A 646 12.48 40.44 -1.41
CA ILE A 646 12.75 40.13 -2.81
C ILE A 646 12.21 41.27 -3.68
N GLU A 647 13.06 41.83 -4.53
CA GLU A 647 12.68 42.70 -5.63
C GLU A 647 12.32 41.87 -6.85
N LYS A 648 11.26 42.24 -7.55
CA LYS A 648 10.83 41.57 -8.77
C LYS A 648 10.71 42.56 -9.91
N TRP A 649 11.53 42.37 -10.93
CA TRP A 649 11.58 43.19 -12.13
C TRP A 649 10.95 42.43 -13.30
N ILE A 650 9.94 43.01 -13.92
CA ILE A 650 9.27 42.45 -15.08
C ILE A 650 9.63 43.32 -16.28
N CYS A 651 10.06 42.70 -17.39
CA CYS A 651 10.63 43.42 -18.52
C CYS A 651 9.78 43.30 -19.79
N MET A 652 9.93 44.26 -20.71
CA MET A 652 9.23 44.28 -22.00
C MET A 652 9.56 43.09 -22.90
N ASN A 653 10.73 42.48 -22.75
CA ASN A 653 11.11 41.26 -23.46
C ASN A 653 10.52 39.98 -22.85
N GLY A 654 9.63 40.09 -21.86
CA GLY A 654 8.97 38.97 -21.20
C GLY A 654 9.81 38.26 -20.13
N ARG A 655 11.06 38.69 -19.90
CA ARG A 655 11.90 38.15 -18.82
C ARG A 655 11.50 38.76 -17.47
N ILE A 656 11.69 37.98 -16.42
CA ILE A 656 11.42 38.37 -15.04
C ILE A 656 12.71 38.16 -14.25
N LYS A 657 13.19 39.20 -13.56
CA LYS A 657 14.36 39.12 -12.69
C LYS A 657 13.94 39.28 -11.25
N GLU A 658 14.17 38.25 -10.45
CA GLU A 658 14.00 38.31 -9.00
C GLU A 658 15.36 38.55 -8.34
N ARG A 659 15.41 39.41 -7.32
CA ARG A 659 16.64 39.75 -6.60
C ARG A 659 16.37 39.76 -5.11
N VAL A 660 17.15 39.01 -4.34
CA VAL A 660 17.12 39.09 -2.87
C VAL A 660 17.89 40.35 -2.45
N ARG A 661 17.21 41.26 -1.75
CA ARG A 661 17.77 42.52 -1.25
C ARG A 661 18.11 42.49 0.22
N GLU A 662 17.44 41.65 0.97
CA GLU A 662 17.72 41.44 2.38
C GLU A 662 17.70 39.94 2.62
N GLN A 663 18.72 39.43 3.29
CA GLN A 663 18.77 38.04 3.72
C GLN A 663 19.34 37.98 5.12
N LEU A 664 18.67 37.22 6.00
CA LEU A 664 19.20 36.88 7.30
C LEU A 664 20.16 35.69 7.16
N ILE A 665 21.47 35.94 7.25
CA ILE A 665 22.49 34.89 7.19
C ILE A 665 23.12 34.80 8.58
N ASN A 666 23.00 33.65 9.26
CA ASN A 666 23.53 33.43 10.61
C ASN A 666 23.06 34.49 11.65
N ASN A 667 21.77 34.86 11.62
CA ASN A 667 21.19 35.95 12.43
C ASN A 667 21.75 37.36 12.16
N VAL A 668 22.55 37.53 11.10
CA VAL A 668 23.01 38.84 10.63
C VAL A 668 22.23 39.19 9.38
N THR A 669 21.46 40.28 9.46
CA THR A 669 20.80 40.85 8.29
C THR A 669 21.87 41.40 7.36
N THR A 670 22.02 40.77 6.20
CA THR A 670 22.80 41.32 5.10
C THR A 670 21.83 42.03 4.18
N ASP A 671 22.00 43.34 4.03
CA ASP A 671 21.20 44.14 3.09
C ASP A 671 22.02 44.58 1.87
N GLY A 672 21.38 44.58 0.71
CA GLY A 672 21.87 45.20 -0.52
C GLY A 672 21.43 46.67 -0.66
N PHE A 673 20.74 47.22 0.35
CA PHE A 673 20.16 48.57 0.30
C PHE A 673 21.22 49.66 0.30
N GLY A 674 22.40 49.38 0.86
CA GLY A 674 23.55 50.29 0.80
C GLY A 674 24.00 50.64 -0.63
N VAL A 675 23.81 49.75 -1.60
CA VAL A 675 24.19 49.99 -3.01
C VAL A 675 23.09 50.71 -3.78
N ARG A 676 21.82 50.33 -3.54
CA ARG A 676 20.62 50.86 -4.21
C ARG A 676 19.39 50.61 -3.33
N GLY A 677 18.50 51.60 -3.19
CA GLY A 677 17.25 51.42 -2.44
C GLY A 677 16.32 50.35 -3.04
N TYR A 678 15.33 49.88 -2.26
CA TYR A 678 14.35 48.88 -2.73
C TYR A 678 13.59 49.38 -3.97
N CYS A 679 13.69 48.65 -5.09
CA CYS A 679 13.18 49.05 -6.40
C CYS A 679 13.67 50.45 -6.89
N SER A 680 14.70 51.04 -6.26
CA SER A 680 15.24 52.33 -6.69
C SER A 680 15.90 52.19 -8.05
N VAL A 681 15.71 53.14 -8.96
CA VAL A 681 16.44 53.18 -10.24
C VAL A 681 17.81 53.85 -10.11
N ASP A 682 18.02 54.57 -9.00
CA ASP A 682 19.22 55.33 -8.71
C ASP A 682 20.07 54.63 -7.66
N PHE A 683 21.37 54.61 -7.93
CA PHE A 683 22.39 54.06 -7.06
C PHE A 683 22.76 55.04 -5.95
N ALA A 684 23.23 54.51 -4.81
CA ALA A 684 23.85 55.33 -3.78
C ALA A 684 25.05 56.10 -4.36
N SER A 685 25.34 57.28 -3.81
CA SER A 685 26.35 58.19 -4.36
C SER A 685 27.71 57.51 -4.54
N GLY A 686 28.22 57.52 -5.78
CA GLY A 686 29.49 56.89 -6.13
C GLY A 686 29.38 55.44 -6.61
N CYS A 687 28.19 54.84 -6.65
CA CYS A 687 27.92 53.53 -7.25
C CYS A 687 27.32 53.66 -8.66
N SER A 688 27.67 52.73 -9.55
CA SER A 688 27.11 52.61 -10.91
C SER A 688 27.21 51.18 -11.41
N VAL A 689 26.42 50.80 -12.41
CA VAL A 689 26.58 49.50 -13.09
C VAL A 689 27.50 49.68 -14.27
N VAL A 690 28.56 48.87 -14.33
CA VAL A 690 29.42 48.78 -15.50
C VAL A 690 29.16 47.44 -16.18
N VAL A 691 28.90 47.50 -17.48
CA VAL A 691 28.84 46.33 -18.35
C VAL A 691 30.15 46.28 -19.12
N SER A 692 30.93 45.24 -18.92
CA SER A 692 32.20 45.04 -19.63
C SER A 692 31.98 44.54 -21.06
N SER A 693 33.04 44.52 -21.87
CA SER A 693 32.99 44.08 -23.27
C SER A 693 32.62 42.60 -23.45
N ASP A 694 32.90 41.76 -22.46
CA ASP A 694 32.50 40.35 -22.37
C ASP A 694 31.09 40.18 -21.76
N LEU A 695 30.31 41.27 -21.71
CA LEU A 695 28.94 41.32 -21.19
C LEU A 695 28.83 41.04 -19.70
N THR A 696 29.93 41.05 -18.94
CA THR A 696 29.84 40.90 -17.48
C THR A 696 29.33 42.18 -16.84
N VAL A 697 28.52 42.04 -15.80
CA VAL A 697 27.82 43.12 -15.13
C VAL A 697 28.36 43.20 -13.71
N ALA A 698 28.91 44.35 -13.33
CA ALA A 698 29.42 44.58 -11.99
C ALA A 698 29.03 45.97 -11.46
N PRO A 699 28.68 46.10 -10.18
CA PRO A 699 28.55 47.39 -9.54
C PRO A 699 29.95 47.99 -9.30
N LEU A 700 30.22 49.16 -9.85
CA LEU A 700 31.40 49.97 -9.58
C LEU A 700 31.04 51.04 -8.55
N CYS A 701 31.57 50.91 -7.34
CA CYS A 701 31.33 51.82 -6.22
C CYS A 701 32.63 52.47 -5.72
N ASN A 702 32.64 53.80 -5.57
CA ASN A 702 33.75 54.56 -5.00
C ASN A 702 33.85 54.50 -3.46
N GLY A 703 33.08 53.62 -2.80
CA GLY A 703 33.00 53.48 -1.34
C GLY A 703 33.39 52.09 -0.83
N SER A 704 33.61 51.98 0.49
CA SER A 704 33.92 50.71 1.15
C SER A 704 32.65 49.88 1.37
N PHE A 705 32.23 49.13 0.35
CA PHE A 705 31.16 48.13 0.47
C PHE A 705 31.76 46.76 0.75
N THR A 706 31.08 45.99 1.60
CA THR A 706 31.45 44.59 1.82
C THR A 706 31.13 43.77 0.56
N PHE A 707 31.90 42.71 0.30
CA PHE A 707 31.63 41.79 -0.80
C PHE A 707 30.21 41.22 -0.76
N SER A 708 29.69 40.97 0.45
CA SER A 708 28.31 40.52 0.69
C SER A 708 27.26 41.56 0.26
N GLN A 709 27.51 42.86 0.48
CA GLN A 709 26.62 43.94 0.03
C GLN A 709 26.63 44.09 -1.49
N LEU A 710 27.81 43.95 -2.12
CA LEU A 710 27.94 43.99 -3.58
C LEU A 710 27.34 42.75 -4.25
N LYS A 711 27.32 41.60 -3.56
CA LYS A 711 26.72 40.35 -4.04
C LYS A 711 25.19 40.36 -4.03
N LEU A 712 24.57 41.15 -3.14
CA LEU A 712 23.10 41.30 -3.04
C LEU A 712 22.55 42.42 -3.94
N TRP A 713 23.38 43.02 -4.80
CA TRP A 713 23.02 44.14 -5.66
C TRP A 713 22.00 43.78 -6.76
#